data_AF-A0A957UQA6-F1
#
_entry.id   AF-A0A957UQA6-F1
#
_cell.length_a   1.000
_cell.length_b   1.000
_cell.length_c   1.000
_cell.angle_alpha   90.00
_cell.angle_beta   90.00
_cell.angle_gamma   90.00
#
_symmetry.space_group_name_H-M   'P 1'
#
loop_
_entity.id
_entity.type
_entity.pdbx_description
1 polymer ?
#
loop_
_entity_poly.entity_id
_entity_poly.type
_entity_poly.pdbx_seq_one_letter_code
_entity_poly.pdbx_strand_id
1 'polypeptide(L)'
;MSAISSCAAYIPLDRRFAMMQGTTLPDRAYGAALFADISGFTQLTETLAARFGARRGADELARHLNRVYTVLIAEVHRLGGSVIGFSGDAIMCWFAEGIEEARESGEASTEKKEASEKSGDAAANAVRVAVALQQAMQQFVDWEIVTGVRATLTIKTAVATGAVRRLLVGDVDIQVIDILAGALMDRVAAAEQLAHPGDLVLDETTANRMAGALSAPEWHTAESTRFAIYHSQATHPSISPLLYSSSLLPSSFTPPLLTLEQLRPWLLPTIYERLINQHDRYLAELRPAVALFVKFGGIDYDQDPGAGEKLDAFIRWVQGVLARYEGALIQLTTGDKGSYLYAAFGAPIAHDDDLTRAVAVALDLRAAPQRFDFVTYVQMGIAQGRMRVGAYGSETRRTYGVLGDATNLAARLMSSATPGQILTVQAVADDLGQRYFLEELGLRTFKGKTEPQPVFNIVQAQMTPAPGFESELAPPLVGRVDELAQVEAIMAQVVETQRGHILRMQGEAGVGKSLLAATAVQRAPEQGLQPVIGACQSINRDTAWFPIRQMARTLLRLPVTQQTLTTAEQQAQIEQLSELVEWMNPEWLLRLPLLGDLLGLPIADNATTAAFDAQLRREALIALALEILQTRARAQPLLLLIEDAHWMDEASQAILLALGRVIADVPILLMLVQRPPTPDNERFLGEVASLPHQTLLPLAELSAEGVAALVANRLGSDQVPPLALALVQALAQGNPFYIEELLDALQDAERLLPFRGGWTLSHDLINQLEKGGCLTRVNDEWTLRPDANLSAVELGIPDSIHGIVLARLDRLPEPVKLTIKAASVIGRIFELDLLAAGHPNKPEPPQLLSELELLLARDFARAETPQVSYIFKHNITQEVVYRTLLEEQRHDL
;
A
#
# COMPACT_ATOMS: atom_id res chain seq x y z
N MET A 1 0.81 -9.60 -27.29
CA MET A 1 0.16 -10.74 -26.61
C MET A 1 -1.34 -10.48 -26.54
N SER A 2 -2.18 -11.51 -26.56
CA SER A 2 -3.61 -11.36 -26.27
C SER A 2 -3.83 -11.14 -24.76
N ALA A 3 -4.93 -10.48 -24.35
CA ALA A 3 -5.27 -10.32 -22.93
C ALA A 3 -5.32 -11.67 -22.19
N ILE A 4 -5.88 -12.70 -22.83
CA ILE A 4 -5.95 -14.07 -22.29
C ILE A 4 -4.56 -14.62 -22.00
N SER A 5 -3.62 -14.51 -22.96
CA SER A 5 -2.25 -15.00 -22.75
C SER A 5 -1.52 -14.27 -21.62
N SER A 6 -1.71 -12.95 -21.51
CA SER A 6 -1.09 -12.16 -20.44
C SER A 6 -1.65 -12.54 -19.06
N CYS A 7 -2.97 -12.71 -18.92
CA CYS A 7 -3.58 -13.16 -17.67
C CYS A 7 -3.18 -14.60 -17.32
N ALA A 8 -3.15 -15.51 -18.30
CA ALA A 8 -2.78 -16.91 -18.08
C ALA A 8 -1.33 -17.13 -17.64
N ALA A 9 -0.44 -16.13 -17.81
CA ALA A 9 0.93 -16.20 -17.30
C ALA A 9 1.00 -16.09 -15.76
N TYR A 10 -0.05 -15.63 -15.08
CA TYR A 10 -0.06 -15.53 -13.62
C TYR A 10 -0.35 -16.86 -12.90
N ILE A 11 -0.65 -17.90 -13.67
CA ILE A 11 -1.03 -19.23 -13.17
C ILE A 11 0.14 -20.21 -13.37
N PRO A 12 0.47 -21.07 -12.40
CA PRO A 12 1.43 -22.16 -12.60
C PRO A 12 1.10 -23.03 -13.81
N LEU A 13 2.12 -23.49 -14.52
CA LEU A 13 1.97 -24.16 -15.82
C LEU A 13 1.10 -25.42 -15.74
N ASP A 14 1.37 -26.27 -14.77
CA ASP A 14 0.63 -27.52 -14.51
C ASP A 14 -0.83 -27.27 -14.09
N ARG A 15 -1.06 -26.25 -13.25
CA ARG A 15 -2.41 -25.81 -12.87
C ARG A 15 -3.19 -25.32 -14.08
N ARG A 16 -2.56 -24.56 -14.97
CA ARG A 16 -3.14 -24.12 -16.24
C ARG A 16 -3.52 -25.32 -17.12
N PHE A 17 -2.66 -26.34 -17.20
CA PHE A 17 -2.99 -27.57 -17.92
C PHE A 17 -4.19 -28.31 -17.32
N ALA A 18 -4.24 -28.45 -15.99
CA ALA A 18 -5.38 -29.05 -15.30
C ALA A 18 -6.69 -28.29 -15.59
N MET A 19 -6.66 -26.95 -15.47
CA MET A 19 -7.82 -26.10 -15.79
C MET A 19 -8.29 -26.27 -17.24
N MET A 20 -7.36 -26.32 -18.20
CA MET A 20 -7.68 -26.55 -19.63
C MET A 20 -8.27 -27.94 -19.90
N GLN A 21 -8.00 -28.91 -19.04
CA GLN A 21 -8.57 -30.26 -19.09
C GLN A 21 -9.86 -30.40 -18.27
N GLY A 22 -10.27 -29.37 -17.54
CA GLY A 22 -11.40 -29.44 -16.60
C GLY A 22 -11.14 -30.32 -15.38
N THR A 23 -9.87 -30.54 -15.01
CA THR A 23 -9.46 -31.34 -13.87
C THR A 23 -8.88 -30.46 -12.75
N THR A 24 -8.89 -30.99 -11.52
CA THR A 24 -8.27 -30.34 -10.35
C THR A 24 -7.02 -31.10 -9.95
N LEU A 25 -5.98 -30.39 -9.52
CA LEU A 25 -4.81 -31.04 -8.92
C LEU A 25 -5.16 -31.53 -7.51
N PRO A 26 -4.63 -32.70 -7.09
CA PRO A 26 -4.91 -33.25 -5.77
C PRO A 26 -4.29 -32.38 -4.67
N ASP A 27 -4.97 -32.29 -3.52
CA ASP A 27 -4.44 -31.63 -2.31
C ASP A 27 -3.17 -32.33 -1.84
N ARG A 28 -3.20 -33.66 -1.71
CA ARG A 28 -2.00 -34.43 -1.36
C ARG A 28 -1.28 -34.84 -2.63
N ALA A 29 -0.06 -34.35 -2.79
CA ALA A 29 0.82 -34.71 -3.90
C ALA A 29 2.13 -35.31 -3.36
N TYR A 30 2.78 -36.12 -4.19
CA TYR A 30 4.14 -36.59 -3.96
C TYR A 30 5.00 -36.16 -5.14
N GLY A 31 6.23 -35.76 -4.88
CA GLY A 31 7.11 -35.25 -5.92
C GLY A 31 8.34 -34.57 -5.35
N ALA A 32 8.96 -33.72 -6.17
CA ALA A 32 10.15 -32.96 -5.81
C ALA A 32 9.90 -31.45 -5.89
N ALA A 33 10.38 -30.73 -4.87
CA ALA A 33 10.41 -29.28 -4.82
C ALA A 33 11.85 -28.79 -5.05
N LEU A 34 12.01 -27.81 -5.94
CA LEU A 34 13.28 -27.16 -6.24
C LEU A 34 13.16 -25.68 -5.94
N PHE A 35 13.91 -25.20 -4.95
CA PHE A 35 14.08 -23.78 -4.68
C PHE A 35 15.35 -23.30 -5.34
N ALA A 36 15.22 -22.26 -6.16
CA ALA A 36 16.33 -21.68 -6.89
C ALA A 36 16.43 -20.20 -6.56
N ASP A 37 17.49 -19.83 -5.86
CA ASP A 37 17.74 -18.47 -5.37
C ASP A 37 18.90 -17.83 -6.12
N ILE A 38 18.66 -16.66 -6.71
CA ILE A 38 19.64 -15.98 -7.54
C ILE A 38 20.55 -15.13 -6.65
N SER A 39 21.76 -15.63 -6.44
CA SER A 39 22.77 -14.96 -5.63
C SER A 39 23.44 -13.80 -6.39
N GLY A 40 23.61 -12.67 -5.70
CA GLY A 40 24.24 -11.45 -6.23
C GLY A 40 23.26 -10.33 -6.59
N PHE A 41 21.95 -10.58 -6.53
CA PHE A 41 20.94 -9.56 -6.86
C PHE A 41 20.95 -8.37 -5.92
N THR A 42 21.12 -8.56 -4.60
CA THR A 42 21.21 -7.44 -3.65
C THR A 42 22.39 -6.50 -3.97
N GLN A 43 23.56 -7.07 -4.26
CA GLN A 43 24.76 -6.30 -4.60
C GLN A 43 24.60 -5.59 -5.94
N LEU A 44 23.90 -6.23 -6.89
CA LEU A 44 23.52 -5.62 -8.15
C LEU A 44 22.59 -4.41 -7.93
N THR A 45 21.55 -4.55 -7.10
CA THR A 45 20.64 -3.45 -6.73
C THR A 45 21.42 -2.28 -6.16
N GLU A 46 22.32 -2.53 -5.20
CA GLU A 46 23.15 -1.48 -4.59
C GLU A 46 24.08 -0.81 -5.60
N THR A 47 24.70 -1.59 -6.49
CA THR A 47 25.61 -1.07 -7.52
C THR A 47 24.86 -0.20 -8.54
N LEU A 48 23.70 -0.65 -8.99
CA LEU A 48 22.85 0.08 -9.92
C LEU A 48 22.29 1.34 -9.26
N ALA A 49 21.85 1.26 -8.00
CA ALA A 49 21.39 2.42 -7.26
C ALA A 49 22.50 3.46 -7.03
N ALA A 50 23.73 3.03 -6.71
CA ALA A 50 24.87 3.91 -6.51
C ALA A 50 25.30 4.63 -7.80
N ARG A 51 25.23 3.95 -8.95
CA ARG A 51 25.71 4.49 -10.23
C ARG A 51 24.66 5.30 -10.98
N PHE A 52 23.40 4.88 -10.93
CA PHE A 52 22.32 5.47 -11.71
C PHE A 52 21.28 6.19 -10.85
N GLY A 53 21.46 6.20 -9.52
CA GLY A 53 20.46 6.66 -8.58
C GLY A 53 19.40 5.58 -8.30
N ALA A 54 18.67 5.74 -7.20
CA ALA A 54 17.69 4.74 -6.74
C ALA A 54 16.61 4.39 -7.79
N ARG A 55 16.22 5.37 -8.61
CA ARG A 55 15.15 5.19 -9.60
C ARG A 55 15.61 4.39 -10.81
N ARG A 56 16.59 4.92 -11.54
CA ARG A 56 17.13 4.27 -12.73
C ARG A 56 17.79 2.94 -12.37
N GLY A 57 18.41 2.85 -11.20
CA GLY A 57 18.95 1.58 -10.71
C GLY A 57 17.88 0.50 -10.53
N ALA A 58 16.70 0.83 -10.00
CA ALA A 58 15.58 -0.10 -9.86
C ALA A 58 14.96 -0.50 -11.21
N ASP A 59 14.89 0.42 -12.17
CA ASP A 59 14.42 0.15 -13.54
C ASP A 59 15.36 -0.83 -14.26
N GLU A 60 16.66 -0.54 -14.23
CA GLU A 60 17.70 -1.40 -14.77
C GLU A 60 17.62 -2.79 -14.15
N LEU A 61 17.62 -2.88 -12.81
CA LEU A 61 17.57 -4.14 -12.08
C LEU A 61 16.44 -5.04 -12.56
N ALA A 62 15.24 -4.49 -12.72
CA ALA A 62 14.08 -5.26 -13.08
C ALA A 62 14.07 -5.72 -14.55
N ARG A 63 14.63 -4.91 -15.46
CA ARG A 63 14.82 -5.32 -16.85
C ARG A 63 15.73 -6.55 -16.91
N HIS A 64 16.81 -6.52 -16.15
CA HIS A 64 17.77 -7.61 -16.06
C HIS A 64 17.17 -8.82 -15.33
N LEU A 65 16.35 -8.61 -14.30
CA LEU A 65 15.62 -9.66 -13.59
C LEU A 65 14.67 -10.43 -14.52
N ASN A 66 13.89 -9.74 -15.35
CA ASN A 66 13.00 -10.39 -16.32
C ASN A 66 13.78 -11.19 -17.37
N ARG A 67 14.95 -10.70 -17.80
CA ARG A 67 15.81 -11.45 -18.72
C ARG A 67 16.33 -12.74 -18.08
N VAL A 68 16.77 -12.68 -16.82
CA VAL A 68 17.21 -13.86 -16.07
C VAL A 68 16.06 -14.84 -15.90
N TYR A 69 14.90 -14.38 -15.41
CA TYR A 69 13.73 -15.27 -15.23
C TYR A 69 13.22 -15.86 -16.53
N THR A 70 13.29 -15.14 -17.65
CA THR A 70 12.91 -15.69 -18.96
C THR A 70 13.70 -16.93 -19.30
N VAL A 71 15.02 -16.92 -19.05
CA VAL A 71 15.87 -18.10 -19.28
C VAL A 71 15.58 -19.20 -18.26
N LEU A 72 15.53 -18.87 -16.97
CA LEU A 72 15.34 -19.87 -15.90
C LEU A 72 13.99 -20.60 -16.04
N ILE A 73 12.91 -19.85 -16.25
CA ILE A 73 11.55 -20.41 -16.39
C ILE A 73 11.45 -21.27 -17.65
N ALA A 74 12.12 -20.88 -18.74
CA ALA A 74 12.17 -21.70 -19.96
C ALA A 74 12.79 -23.07 -19.70
N GLU A 75 13.87 -23.16 -18.93
CA GLU A 75 14.50 -24.44 -18.57
C GLU A 75 13.62 -25.30 -17.66
N VAL A 76 12.95 -24.68 -16.67
CA VAL A 76 11.99 -25.38 -15.80
C VAL A 76 10.87 -26.01 -16.65
N HIS A 77 10.25 -25.21 -17.53
CA HIS A 77 9.15 -25.68 -18.38
C HIS A 77 9.60 -26.73 -19.42
N ARG A 78 10.79 -26.55 -20.02
CA ARG A 78 11.36 -27.49 -21.00
C ARG A 78 11.53 -28.89 -20.43
N LEU A 79 11.78 -29.00 -19.12
CA LEU A 79 12.00 -30.25 -18.41
C LEU A 79 10.77 -30.72 -17.61
N GLY A 80 9.59 -30.14 -17.87
CA GLY A 80 8.32 -30.59 -17.31
C GLY A 80 8.03 -30.13 -15.88
N GLY A 81 8.80 -29.16 -15.36
CA GLY A 81 8.54 -28.53 -14.08
C GLY A 81 7.52 -27.39 -14.18
N SER A 82 6.94 -27.02 -13.04
CA SER A 82 6.04 -25.86 -12.90
C SER A 82 6.60 -24.88 -11.87
N VAL A 83 6.65 -23.59 -12.21
CA VAL A 83 7.01 -22.54 -11.25
C VAL A 83 5.75 -22.16 -10.47
N ILE A 84 5.71 -22.55 -9.20
CA ILE A 84 4.56 -22.34 -8.32
C ILE A 84 4.55 -20.91 -7.78
N GLY A 85 5.67 -20.45 -7.22
CA GLY A 85 5.76 -19.16 -6.57
C GLY A 85 7.07 -18.43 -6.86
N PHE A 86 7.04 -17.13 -6.60
CA PHE A 86 8.20 -16.24 -6.62
C PHE A 86 8.39 -15.69 -5.21
N SER A 87 9.63 -15.52 -4.78
CA SER A 87 9.96 -14.92 -3.49
C SER A 87 11.18 -14.01 -3.64
N GLY A 88 10.93 -12.73 -3.90
CA GLY A 88 12.00 -11.78 -4.21
C GLY A 88 12.76 -12.18 -5.47
N ASP A 89 14.02 -12.57 -5.30
CA ASP A 89 14.96 -13.07 -6.31
C ASP A 89 14.96 -14.61 -6.47
N ALA A 90 14.11 -15.33 -5.75
CA ALA A 90 14.00 -16.79 -5.84
C ALA A 90 12.72 -17.29 -6.53
N ILE A 91 12.79 -18.49 -7.11
CA ILE A 91 11.62 -19.22 -7.65
C ILE A 91 11.44 -20.57 -6.96
N MET A 92 10.17 -20.90 -6.71
CA MET A 92 9.76 -22.20 -6.21
C MET A 92 9.21 -23.05 -7.33
N CYS A 93 9.87 -24.17 -7.63
CA CYS A 93 9.49 -25.10 -8.69
C CYS A 93 8.96 -26.42 -8.12
N TRP A 94 8.01 -27.03 -8.82
CA TRP A 94 7.38 -28.30 -8.46
C TRP A 94 7.43 -29.31 -9.62
N PHE A 95 7.69 -30.57 -9.26
CA PHE A 95 7.70 -31.72 -10.15
C PHE A 95 6.84 -32.81 -9.51
N ALA A 96 5.65 -33.04 -10.07
CA ALA A 96 4.76 -34.08 -9.59
C ALA A 96 5.27 -35.48 -10.00
N GLU A 97 5.22 -36.44 -9.09
CA GLU A 97 5.39 -37.86 -9.38
C GLU A 97 4.01 -38.45 -9.74
N GLY A 98 3.91 -39.20 -10.84
CA GLY A 98 2.64 -39.80 -11.27
C GLY A 98 2.05 -40.69 -10.19
N ILE A 99 0.78 -40.53 -9.87
CA ILE A 99 0.09 -41.33 -8.86
C ILE A 99 -0.11 -42.76 -9.43
N GLU A 100 0.59 -43.76 -8.88
CA GLU A 100 0.13 -45.15 -8.97
C GLU A 100 -1.25 -45.21 -8.29
N GLU A 101 -2.33 -45.32 -9.08
CA GLU A 101 -3.64 -45.69 -8.53
C GLU A 101 -3.48 -46.96 -7.69
N ALA A 102 -4.00 -46.89 -6.47
CA ALA A 102 -3.89 -47.87 -5.41
C ALA A 102 -3.88 -49.32 -5.91
N ARG A 103 -2.82 -50.06 -5.56
CA ARG A 103 -2.75 -51.52 -5.62
C ARG A 103 -3.75 -52.14 -4.63
N GLU A 104 -5.02 -52.16 -5.00
CA GLU A 104 -6.04 -53.06 -4.46
C GLU A 104 -6.86 -53.66 -5.61
N SER A 105 -6.20 -54.43 -6.47
CA SER A 105 -6.80 -55.57 -7.18
C SER A 105 -5.70 -56.27 -7.97
N GLY A 106 -5.59 -57.58 -7.77
CA GLY A 106 -4.59 -58.42 -8.41
C GLY A 106 -4.76 -58.46 -9.94
N GLU A 107 -3.66 -58.85 -10.58
CA GLU A 107 -3.46 -59.04 -12.03
C GLU A 107 -3.01 -57.78 -12.80
N ALA A 108 -1.69 -57.58 -12.82
CA ALA A 108 -1.02 -56.61 -13.67
C ALA A 108 -0.86 -57.16 -15.10
N SER A 109 -1.49 -56.52 -16.08
CA SER A 109 -1.20 -56.72 -17.50
C SER A 109 0.11 -56.01 -17.90
N THR A 110 0.85 -56.62 -18.82
CA THR A 110 2.18 -56.18 -19.29
C THR A 110 2.16 -54.77 -19.92
N GLU A 111 1.00 -54.30 -20.40
CA GLU A 111 0.82 -52.96 -20.97
C GLU A 111 0.82 -51.84 -19.91
N LYS A 112 0.46 -52.12 -18.64
CA LYS A 112 0.55 -51.13 -17.55
C LYS A 112 2.00 -50.89 -17.09
N LYS A 113 2.92 -51.81 -17.35
CA LYS A 113 4.36 -51.64 -17.08
C LYS A 113 5.03 -50.64 -18.03
N GLU A 114 4.66 -50.65 -19.31
CA GLU A 114 5.21 -49.70 -20.30
C GLU A 114 4.69 -48.27 -20.13
N ALA A 115 3.51 -48.08 -19.53
CA ALA A 115 3.02 -46.75 -19.11
C ALA A 115 3.68 -46.27 -17.81
N SER A 116 4.02 -47.18 -16.89
CA SER A 116 4.75 -46.91 -15.65
C SER A 116 6.20 -46.43 -15.91
N GLU A 117 6.85 -46.92 -16.97
CA GLU A 117 8.18 -46.43 -17.40
C GLU A 117 8.17 -45.03 -18.03
N LYS A 118 7.00 -44.45 -18.35
CA LYS A 118 6.87 -43.10 -18.93
C LYS A 118 6.65 -41.97 -17.92
N SER A 119 6.36 -42.29 -16.65
CA SER A 119 6.30 -41.28 -15.58
C SER A 119 7.71 -41.06 -15.03
N GLY A 120 8.42 -40.05 -15.52
CA GLY A 120 9.80 -39.77 -15.12
C GLY A 120 9.94 -39.51 -13.61
N ASP A 121 11.06 -39.96 -13.03
CA ASP A 121 11.41 -39.74 -11.62
C ASP A 121 11.47 -38.24 -11.29
N ALA A 122 10.57 -37.78 -10.41
CA ALA A 122 10.44 -36.38 -10.03
C ALA A 122 11.73 -35.83 -9.40
N ALA A 123 12.45 -36.64 -8.61
CA ALA A 123 13.72 -36.26 -8.00
C ALA A 123 14.79 -36.03 -9.08
N ALA A 124 14.89 -36.96 -10.04
CA ALA A 124 15.80 -36.84 -11.16
C ALA A 124 15.48 -35.60 -12.02
N ASN A 125 14.21 -35.31 -12.28
CA ASN A 125 13.79 -34.13 -13.04
C ASN A 125 14.14 -32.82 -12.33
N ALA A 126 13.87 -32.73 -11.03
CA ALA A 126 14.22 -31.55 -10.23
C ALA A 126 15.74 -31.31 -10.21
N VAL A 127 16.55 -32.36 -10.06
CA VAL A 127 18.01 -32.26 -10.07
C VAL A 127 18.56 -31.90 -11.46
N ARG A 128 17.99 -32.46 -12.54
CA ARG A 128 18.33 -32.07 -13.91
C ARG A 128 18.05 -30.59 -14.16
N VAL A 129 16.89 -30.10 -13.69
CA VAL A 129 16.55 -28.68 -13.79
C VAL A 129 17.54 -27.86 -12.97
N ALA A 130 17.85 -28.23 -11.72
CA ALA A 130 18.80 -27.51 -10.89
C ALA A 130 20.15 -27.29 -11.60
N VAL A 131 20.69 -28.34 -12.23
CA VAL A 131 21.94 -28.24 -12.99
C VAL A 131 21.75 -27.44 -14.29
N ALA A 132 20.63 -27.60 -14.99
CA ALA A 132 20.33 -26.80 -16.17
C ALA A 132 20.24 -25.29 -15.83
N LEU A 133 19.66 -24.93 -14.68
CA LEU A 133 19.62 -23.56 -14.18
C LEU A 133 21.03 -23.03 -13.90
N GLN A 134 21.89 -23.82 -13.24
CA GLN A 134 23.29 -23.45 -13.00
C GLN A 134 24.06 -23.23 -14.31
N GLN A 135 23.87 -24.09 -15.32
CA GLN A 135 24.46 -23.94 -16.64
C GLN A 135 23.94 -22.71 -17.38
N ALA A 136 22.62 -22.49 -17.37
CA ALA A 136 21.98 -21.33 -17.97
C ALA A 136 22.45 -20.02 -17.33
N MET A 137 22.80 -20.04 -16.04
CA MET A 137 23.34 -18.87 -15.33
C MET A 137 24.78 -18.51 -15.72
N GLN A 138 25.53 -19.37 -16.42
CA GLN A 138 26.90 -19.06 -16.87
C GLN A 138 26.96 -17.83 -17.79
N GLN A 139 25.88 -17.53 -18.53
CA GLN A 139 25.79 -16.33 -19.36
C GLN A 139 25.71 -15.01 -18.55
N PHE A 140 25.49 -15.10 -17.23
CA PHE A 140 25.32 -13.98 -16.31
C PHE A 140 26.46 -13.84 -15.29
N VAL A 141 27.53 -14.66 -15.40
CA VAL A 141 28.68 -14.64 -14.48
C VAL A 141 29.63 -13.45 -14.75
N ASP A 142 29.75 -13.02 -16.01
CA ASP A 142 30.57 -11.85 -16.40
C ASP A 142 29.80 -10.95 -17.37
N TRP A 143 28.59 -10.59 -16.96
CA TRP A 143 27.65 -9.86 -17.79
C TRP A 143 27.82 -8.35 -17.64
N GLU A 144 28.04 -7.67 -18.77
CA GLU A 144 27.89 -6.21 -18.86
C GLU A 144 26.41 -5.84 -18.91
N ILE A 145 25.93 -5.29 -17.81
CA ILE A 145 24.53 -4.92 -17.59
C ILE A 145 24.21 -3.67 -18.41
N VAL A 146 25.09 -2.69 -18.26
CA VAL A 146 25.11 -1.39 -18.94
C VAL A 146 26.56 -0.97 -19.11
N THR A 147 26.83 -0.09 -20.07
CA THR A 147 28.21 0.23 -20.49
C THR A 147 29.11 0.56 -19.28
N GLY A 148 30.12 -0.28 -19.05
CA GLY A 148 31.09 -0.15 -17.96
C GLY A 148 30.61 -0.61 -16.57
N VAL A 149 29.48 -1.30 -16.44
CA VAL A 149 29.02 -1.99 -15.21
C VAL A 149 28.96 -3.49 -15.48
N ARG A 150 29.79 -4.25 -14.80
CA ARG A 150 29.75 -5.71 -14.83
C ARG A 150 29.26 -6.23 -13.50
N ALA A 151 28.43 -7.27 -13.53
CA ALA A 151 28.08 -8.01 -12.34
C ALA A 151 28.18 -9.50 -12.60
N THR A 152 28.31 -10.21 -11.49
CA THR A 152 28.34 -11.66 -11.44
C THR A 152 27.07 -12.11 -10.75
N LEU A 153 26.19 -12.74 -11.49
CA LEU A 153 25.04 -13.46 -10.93
C LEU A 153 25.33 -14.95 -10.95
N THR A 154 24.98 -15.61 -9.85
CA THR A 154 25.06 -17.07 -9.71
C THR A 154 23.74 -17.55 -9.14
N ILE A 155 23.53 -18.85 -9.10
CA ILE A 155 22.31 -19.43 -8.52
C ILE A 155 22.70 -20.51 -7.54
N LYS A 156 22.00 -20.55 -6.42
CA LYS A 156 22.06 -21.65 -5.48
C LYS A 156 20.73 -22.39 -5.52
N THR A 157 20.80 -23.72 -5.43
CA THR A 157 19.63 -24.57 -5.63
C THR A 157 19.50 -25.57 -4.49
N ALA A 158 18.28 -25.73 -4.00
CA ALA A 158 17.92 -26.69 -2.96
C ALA A 158 16.80 -27.60 -3.48
N VAL A 159 17.00 -28.91 -3.39
CA VAL A 159 16.02 -29.91 -3.84
C VAL A 159 15.67 -30.86 -2.70
N ALA A 160 14.37 -31.05 -2.48
CA ALA A 160 13.85 -32.08 -1.60
C ALA A 160 12.74 -32.86 -2.28
N THR A 161 12.60 -34.13 -1.92
CA THR A 161 11.58 -35.04 -2.46
C THR A 161 10.70 -35.56 -1.33
N GLY A 162 9.39 -35.62 -1.55
CA GLY A 162 8.46 -36.13 -0.55
C GLY A 162 7.00 -35.77 -0.81
N ALA A 163 6.17 -36.05 0.19
CA ALA A 163 4.78 -35.65 0.23
C ALA A 163 4.67 -34.14 0.50
N VAL A 164 3.67 -33.50 -0.10
CA VAL A 164 3.35 -32.08 0.08
C VAL A 164 1.84 -31.88 0.06
N ARG A 165 1.36 -30.84 0.74
CA ARG A 165 0.01 -30.29 0.56
C ARG A 165 0.07 -29.23 -0.51
N ARG A 166 -0.78 -29.34 -1.54
CA ARG A 166 -0.95 -28.35 -2.60
C ARG A 166 -2.32 -27.71 -2.48
N LEU A 167 -2.36 -26.58 -1.81
CA LEU A 167 -3.58 -25.91 -1.39
C LEU A 167 -3.90 -24.75 -2.33
N LEU A 168 -5.19 -24.58 -2.61
CA LEU A 168 -5.72 -23.40 -3.28
C LEU A 168 -6.54 -22.62 -2.25
N VAL A 169 -6.09 -21.42 -1.90
CA VAL A 169 -6.67 -20.62 -0.82
C VAL A 169 -6.99 -19.21 -1.28
N GLY A 170 -7.98 -18.59 -0.66
CA GLY A 170 -8.36 -17.19 -0.90
C GLY A 170 -9.78 -17.02 -1.44
N ASP A 171 -10.17 -15.77 -1.57
CA ASP A 171 -11.47 -15.33 -2.03
C ASP A 171 -11.45 -15.17 -3.56
N VAL A 172 -12.45 -15.76 -4.23
CA VAL A 172 -12.55 -15.73 -5.70
C VAL A 172 -12.83 -14.33 -6.25
N ASP A 173 -13.44 -13.45 -5.46
CA ASP A 173 -13.74 -12.08 -5.85
C ASP A 173 -12.50 -11.18 -5.71
N ILE A 174 -11.57 -11.56 -4.83
CA ILE A 174 -10.31 -10.85 -4.58
C ILE A 174 -9.19 -11.51 -5.38
N GLN A 175 -8.68 -12.64 -4.89
CA GLN A 175 -7.63 -13.44 -5.50
C GLN A 175 -7.51 -14.84 -4.85
N VAL A 176 -7.29 -15.88 -5.65
CA VAL A 176 -6.89 -17.22 -5.21
C VAL A 176 -5.38 -17.44 -5.38
N ILE A 177 -4.77 -18.19 -4.46
CA ILE A 177 -3.33 -18.42 -4.39
C ILE A 177 -3.06 -19.94 -4.31
N ASP A 178 -2.20 -20.45 -5.20
CA ASP A 178 -1.73 -21.85 -5.23
C ASP A 178 -0.43 -21.95 -4.42
N ILE A 179 -0.44 -22.75 -3.34
CA ILE A 179 0.69 -22.88 -2.42
C ILE A 179 1.08 -24.35 -2.22
N LEU A 180 2.36 -24.56 -1.93
CA LEU A 180 2.87 -25.83 -1.40
C LEU A 180 3.15 -25.67 0.08
N ALA A 181 2.73 -26.63 0.91
CA ALA A 181 2.88 -26.61 2.36
C ALA A 181 3.20 -28.01 2.94
N GLY A 182 3.72 -28.04 4.17
CA GLY A 182 4.10 -29.26 4.89
C GLY A 182 5.63 -29.44 5.02
N ALA A 183 6.04 -30.50 5.71
CA ALA A 183 7.43 -30.74 6.11
C ALA A 183 8.43 -30.81 4.94
N LEU A 184 7.97 -31.07 3.72
CA LEU A 184 8.81 -30.96 2.53
C LEU A 184 9.34 -29.52 2.36
N MET A 185 8.48 -28.52 2.55
CA MET A 185 8.84 -27.10 2.43
C MET A 185 9.85 -26.69 3.49
N ASP A 186 9.75 -27.24 4.69
CA ASP A 186 10.72 -27.00 5.76
C ASP A 186 12.10 -27.56 5.41
N ARG A 187 12.15 -28.76 4.80
CA ARG A 187 13.41 -29.35 4.33
C ARG A 187 14.04 -28.55 3.19
N VAL A 188 13.23 -28.04 2.26
CA VAL A 188 13.72 -27.16 1.18
C VAL A 188 14.31 -25.87 1.75
N ALA A 189 13.63 -25.25 2.71
CA ALA A 189 14.11 -24.02 3.36
C ALA A 189 15.40 -24.27 4.16
N ALA A 190 15.49 -25.38 4.89
CA ALA A 190 16.71 -25.78 5.60
C ALA A 190 17.88 -26.05 4.63
N ALA A 191 17.62 -26.72 3.50
CA ALA A 191 18.62 -26.95 2.47
C ALA A 191 19.12 -25.64 1.81
N GLU A 192 18.24 -24.67 1.60
CA GLU A 192 18.58 -23.35 1.07
C GLU A 192 19.52 -22.55 1.98
N GLN A 193 19.32 -22.65 3.30
CA GLN A 193 20.16 -21.96 4.28
C GLN A 193 21.59 -22.50 4.32
N LEU A 194 21.77 -23.77 3.95
CA LEU A 194 23.08 -24.41 3.85
C LEU A 194 23.78 -24.13 2.51
N ALA A 195 23.05 -23.71 1.48
CA ALA A 195 23.57 -23.53 0.14
C ALA A 195 24.40 -22.24 0.01
N HIS A 196 25.62 -22.35 -0.52
CA HIS A 196 26.40 -21.20 -0.98
C HIS A 196 26.14 -20.91 -2.47
N PRO A 197 26.50 -19.71 -2.97
CA PRO A 197 26.34 -19.36 -4.38
C PRO A 197 27.00 -20.40 -5.31
N GLY A 198 26.21 -20.99 -6.21
CA GLY A 198 26.66 -22.06 -7.12
C GLY A 198 26.46 -23.49 -6.60
N ASP A 199 26.03 -23.67 -5.35
CA ASP A 199 25.80 -25.00 -4.79
C ASP A 199 24.48 -25.64 -5.26
N LEU A 200 24.50 -26.97 -5.29
CA LEU A 200 23.31 -27.80 -5.29
C LEU A 200 23.23 -28.55 -3.95
N VAL A 201 22.17 -28.31 -3.18
CA VAL A 201 21.92 -28.99 -1.90
C VAL A 201 20.73 -29.91 -2.05
N LEU A 202 20.90 -31.18 -1.69
CA LEU A 202 19.86 -32.19 -1.71
C LEU A 202 19.52 -32.62 -0.28
N ASP A 203 18.24 -32.81 0.04
CA ASP A 203 17.85 -33.55 1.25
C ASP A 203 18.28 -35.03 1.15
N GLU A 204 18.44 -35.72 2.29
CA GLU A 204 18.92 -37.11 2.33
C GLU A 204 18.08 -38.04 1.44
N THR A 205 16.76 -37.85 1.39
CA THR A 205 15.85 -38.64 0.53
C THR A 205 16.21 -38.49 -0.95
N THR A 206 16.37 -37.25 -1.41
CA THR A 206 16.73 -36.95 -2.82
C THR A 206 18.13 -37.44 -3.12
N ALA A 207 19.09 -37.21 -2.24
CA ALA A 207 20.48 -37.65 -2.41
C ALA A 207 20.57 -39.18 -2.55
N ASN A 208 19.83 -39.93 -1.75
CA ASN A 208 19.78 -41.39 -1.83
C ASN A 208 19.19 -41.89 -3.14
N ARG A 209 18.15 -41.23 -3.67
CA ARG A 209 17.60 -41.52 -5.02
C ARG A 209 18.62 -41.22 -6.13
N MET A 210 19.44 -40.20 -5.93
CA MET A 210 20.44 -39.75 -6.92
C MET A 210 21.83 -40.39 -6.78
N ALA A 211 22.04 -41.30 -5.82
CA ALA A 211 23.37 -41.87 -5.51
C ALA A 211 24.06 -42.57 -6.69
N GLY A 212 23.31 -43.04 -7.69
CA GLY A 212 23.87 -43.63 -8.93
C GLY A 212 24.21 -42.61 -10.03
N ALA A 213 23.73 -41.38 -9.92
CA ALA A 213 23.87 -40.33 -10.93
C ALA A 213 24.73 -39.14 -10.46
N LEU A 214 24.85 -38.92 -9.15
CA LEU A 214 25.69 -37.89 -8.54
C LEU A 214 26.64 -38.52 -7.51
N SER A 215 27.93 -38.21 -7.62
CA SER A 215 28.98 -38.77 -6.77
C SER A 215 29.66 -37.71 -5.92
N ALA A 216 30.17 -38.12 -4.75
CA ALA A 216 31.02 -37.33 -3.84
C ALA A 216 30.41 -36.03 -3.26
N PRO A 217 29.23 -36.07 -2.61
CA PRO A 217 28.73 -34.92 -1.87
C PRO A 217 29.50 -34.67 -0.57
N GLU A 218 29.53 -33.41 -0.14
CA GLU A 218 29.80 -33.06 1.26
C GLU A 218 28.52 -33.25 2.08
N TRP A 219 28.59 -34.02 3.16
CA TRP A 219 27.43 -34.26 4.03
C TRP A 219 27.40 -33.27 5.20
N HIS A 220 26.30 -32.54 5.34
CA HIS A 220 26.04 -31.67 6.47
C HIS A 220 24.83 -32.17 7.27
N THR A 221 24.81 -31.95 8.59
CA THR A 221 23.68 -32.32 9.46
C THR A 221 23.18 -31.08 10.18
N ALA A 222 21.91 -30.74 9.98
CA ALA A 222 21.23 -29.62 10.65
C ALA A 222 19.99 -30.13 11.38
N GLU A 223 19.87 -29.82 12.68
CA GLU A 223 18.72 -30.09 13.54
C GLU A 223 18.15 -31.53 13.58
N SER A 224 18.85 -32.52 13.00
CA SER A 224 18.55 -33.97 12.83
C SER A 224 18.36 -34.46 11.39
N THR A 225 18.34 -33.56 10.40
CA THR A 225 18.26 -33.91 8.97
C THR A 225 19.64 -33.82 8.31
N ARG A 226 19.96 -34.77 7.43
CA ARG A 226 21.19 -34.77 6.64
C ARG A 226 20.95 -34.18 5.25
N PHE A 227 21.92 -33.41 4.79
CA PHE A 227 21.92 -32.76 3.48
C PHE A 227 23.21 -33.09 2.74
N ALA A 228 23.09 -33.35 1.44
CA ALA A 228 24.20 -33.58 0.53
C ALA A 228 24.46 -32.29 -0.27
N ILE A 229 25.64 -31.70 -0.09
CA ILE A 229 26.06 -30.46 -0.73
C ILE A 229 27.03 -30.80 -1.86
N TYR A 230 26.73 -30.30 -3.05
CA TYR A 230 27.57 -30.41 -4.24
C TYR A 230 28.09 -29.02 -4.62
N HIS A 231 29.36 -28.77 -4.32
CA HIS A 231 30.01 -27.49 -4.62
C HIS A 231 30.37 -27.34 -6.10
N SER A 232 30.30 -26.11 -6.59
CA SER A 232 30.72 -25.72 -7.94
C SER A 232 32.26 -25.74 -8.07
N GLN A 233 32.89 -26.90 -8.29
CA GLN A 233 34.27 -26.98 -8.76
C GLN A 233 34.38 -27.72 -10.10
N ALA A 234 34.59 -26.95 -11.19
CA ALA A 234 35.22 -27.24 -12.50
C ALA A 234 34.81 -28.50 -13.32
N THR A 235 34.05 -29.42 -12.78
CA THR A 235 33.45 -30.56 -13.48
C THR A 235 32.21 -30.91 -12.67
N HIS A 236 31.03 -30.49 -13.13
CA HIS A 236 29.81 -31.17 -12.68
C HIS A 236 30.05 -32.68 -12.90
N PRO A 237 29.70 -33.57 -11.96
CA PRO A 237 29.71 -35.00 -12.23
C PRO A 237 28.97 -35.22 -13.54
N SER A 238 29.55 -36.03 -14.42
CA SER A 238 28.99 -36.37 -15.73
C SER A 238 27.56 -36.86 -15.54
N ILE A 239 26.58 -35.96 -15.70
CA ILE A 239 25.16 -36.29 -15.72
C ILE A 239 25.01 -37.31 -16.84
N SER A 240 24.71 -38.55 -16.49
CA SER A 240 24.66 -39.63 -17.48
C SER A 240 23.67 -39.28 -18.60
N PRO A 241 23.97 -39.63 -19.87
CA PRO A 241 23.07 -39.42 -21.01
C PRO A 241 21.69 -40.07 -20.85
N LEU A 242 21.56 -41.01 -19.90
CA LEU A 242 20.31 -41.69 -19.53
C LEU A 242 19.22 -40.74 -18.97
N LEU A 243 19.59 -39.52 -18.59
CA LEU A 243 18.66 -38.45 -18.20
C LEU A 243 18.13 -37.67 -19.43
N TYR A 244 18.40 -38.12 -20.66
CA TYR A 244 17.87 -37.56 -21.90
C TYR A 244 16.88 -38.53 -22.57
N SER A 245 15.81 -38.96 -21.89
CA SER A 245 14.62 -39.39 -22.61
C SER A 245 13.75 -38.15 -22.89
N SER A 246 13.64 -37.84 -24.18
CA SER A 246 12.76 -36.80 -24.69
C SER A 246 11.40 -37.43 -24.93
N SER A 247 10.38 -36.97 -24.21
CA SER A 247 8.99 -36.83 -24.69
C SER A 247 8.01 -36.70 -23.52
N LEU A 248 7.50 -35.50 -23.26
CA LEU A 248 6.20 -35.32 -22.61
C LEU A 248 5.53 -34.05 -23.11
N LEU A 249 5.12 -34.06 -24.38
CA LEU A 249 3.90 -33.38 -24.81
C LEU A 249 3.12 -34.38 -25.66
N PRO A 250 1.86 -34.69 -25.32
CA PRO A 250 0.99 -35.39 -26.25
C PRO A 250 0.86 -34.53 -27.51
N SER A 251 1.45 -34.97 -28.62
CA SER A 251 1.11 -34.46 -29.93
C SER A 251 -0.35 -34.82 -30.21
N SER A 252 -1.18 -33.80 -30.41
CA SER A 252 -2.64 -33.82 -30.70
C SER A 252 -3.60 -33.83 -29.49
N PHE A 253 -3.66 -32.71 -28.77
CA PHE A 253 -4.90 -32.26 -28.13
C PHE A 253 -4.95 -30.73 -28.25
N THR A 254 -6.01 -30.18 -28.84
CA THR A 254 -6.33 -28.74 -28.79
C THR A 254 -7.33 -28.53 -27.66
N PRO A 255 -6.87 -28.30 -26.41
CA PRO A 255 -7.77 -27.97 -25.33
C PRO A 255 -8.47 -26.63 -25.61
N PRO A 256 -9.68 -26.39 -25.06
CA PRO A 256 -10.30 -25.08 -25.13
C PRO A 256 -9.39 -24.03 -24.48
N LEU A 257 -9.33 -22.85 -25.08
CA LEU A 257 -8.66 -21.68 -24.50
C LEU A 257 -9.38 -21.30 -23.19
N LEU A 258 -8.62 -21.00 -22.14
CA LEU A 258 -9.18 -20.48 -20.89
C LEU A 258 -9.96 -19.18 -21.15
N THR A 259 -11.09 -19.03 -20.49
CA THR A 259 -11.89 -17.78 -20.56
C THR A 259 -11.34 -16.74 -19.60
N LEU A 260 -11.60 -15.46 -19.86
CA LEU A 260 -11.22 -14.38 -18.94
C LEU A 260 -11.88 -14.52 -17.55
N GLU A 261 -13.10 -15.07 -17.50
CA GLU A 261 -13.81 -15.38 -16.24
C GLU A 261 -13.06 -16.43 -15.40
N GLN A 262 -12.50 -17.47 -16.03
CA GLN A 262 -11.67 -18.46 -15.32
C GLN A 262 -10.33 -17.89 -14.84
N LEU A 263 -9.84 -16.83 -15.48
CA LEU A 263 -8.55 -16.20 -15.17
C LEU A 263 -8.67 -15.11 -14.09
N ARG A 264 -9.84 -14.45 -13.97
CA ARG A 264 -10.09 -13.34 -13.04
C ARG A 264 -9.73 -13.66 -11.58
N PRO A 265 -10.06 -14.83 -11.01
CA PRO A 265 -9.72 -15.13 -9.62
C PRO A 265 -8.22 -15.21 -9.35
N TRP A 266 -7.37 -15.40 -10.35
CA TRP A 266 -5.91 -15.56 -10.14
C TRP A 266 -5.17 -14.24 -10.00
N LEU A 267 -5.86 -13.13 -10.23
CA LEU A 267 -5.31 -11.79 -10.33
C LEU A 267 -6.04 -10.86 -9.37
N LEU A 268 -5.29 -9.95 -8.76
CA LEU A 268 -5.88 -8.80 -8.08
C LEU A 268 -6.80 -8.04 -9.05
N PRO A 269 -7.96 -7.53 -8.60
CA PRO A 269 -8.96 -6.90 -9.46
C PRO A 269 -8.37 -5.81 -10.37
N THR A 270 -7.60 -4.90 -9.79
CA THR A 270 -6.95 -3.79 -10.51
C THR A 270 -5.93 -4.27 -11.54
N ILE A 271 -5.20 -5.36 -11.25
CA ILE A 271 -4.21 -5.90 -12.18
C ILE A 271 -4.92 -6.58 -13.36
N TYR A 272 -6.00 -7.32 -13.09
CA TYR A 272 -6.82 -7.89 -14.13
C TYR A 272 -7.38 -6.81 -15.07
N GLU A 273 -7.93 -5.72 -14.53
CA GLU A 273 -8.45 -4.59 -15.32
C GLU A 273 -7.37 -3.96 -16.21
N ARG A 274 -6.16 -3.74 -15.68
CA ARG A 274 -5.05 -3.21 -16.47
C ARG A 274 -4.60 -4.18 -17.57
N LEU A 275 -4.59 -5.49 -17.30
CA LEU A 275 -4.19 -6.50 -18.29
C LEU A 275 -5.19 -6.61 -19.46
N ILE A 276 -6.50 -6.58 -19.20
CA ILE A 276 -7.51 -6.68 -20.26
C ILE A 276 -7.54 -5.42 -21.16
N ASN A 277 -7.16 -4.27 -20.61
CA ASN A 277 -7.05 -3.00 -21.35
C ASN A 277 -5.70 -2.82 -22.08
N GLN A 278 -4.91 -3.91 -22.20
CA GLN A 278 -3.59 -3.95 -22.86
C GLN A 278 -2.52 -3.03 -22.24
N HIS A 279 -2.66 -2.70 -20.96
CA HIS A 279 -1.70 -1.86 -20.23
C HIS A 279 -0.56 -2.66 -19.58
N ASP A 280 -0.28 -3.89 -20.03
CA ASP A 280 0.77 -4.77 -19.47
C ASP A 280 2.13 -4.06 -19.38
N ARG A 281 2.49 -3.27 -20.41
CA ARG A 281 3.73 -2.48 -20.44
C ARG A 281 3.78 -1.34 -19.43
N TYR A 282 2.63 -0.85 -18.97
CA TYR A 282 2.50 0.26 -18.02
C TYR A 282 2.08 -0.20 -16.61
N LEU A 283 2.08 -1.52 -16.35
CA LEU A 283 1.89 -2.08 -15.01
C LEU A 283 3.08 -1.80 -14.08
N ALA A 284 4.27 -1.69 -14.68
CA ALA A 284 5.49 -1.49 -13.92
C ALA A 284 5.73 0.01 -13.68
N GLU A 285 5.90 0.37 -12.41
CA GLU A 285 6.03 1.75 -11.97
C GLU A 285 6.97 1.85 -10.76
N LEU A 286 7.49 3.05 -10.54
CA LEU A 286 8.19 3.39 -9.30
C LEU A 286 7.33 4.34 -8.47
N ARG A 287 6.95 3.90 -7.27
CA ARG A 287 6.04 4.67 -6.40
C ARG A 287 6.35 4.44 -4.91
N PRO A 288 6.04 5.41 -4.04
CA PRO A 288 5.97 5.16 -2.60
C PRO A 288 4.94 4.05 -2.32
N ALA A 289 5.30 3.12 -1.45
CA ALA A 289 4.44 2.06 -0.98
C ALA A 289 4.81 1.67 0.46
N VAL A 290 3.87 1.02 1.14
CA VAL A 290 4.06 0.49 2.50
C VAL A 290 3.98 -1.02 2.43
N ALA A 291 5.01 -1.69 2.95
CA ALA A 291 5.09 -3.13 3.05
C ALA A 291 4.67 -3.59 4.46
N LEU A 292 3.72 -4.51 4.53
CA LEU A 292 3.30 -5.21 5.74
C LEU A 292 3.63 -6.70 5.59
N PHE A 293 4.54 -7.19 6.42
CA PHE A 293 4.85 -8.61 6.54
C PHE A 293 4.21 -9.17 7.80
N VAL A 294 3.50 -10.29 7.68
CA VAL A 294 2.83 -10.97 8.79
C VAL A 294 3.23 -12.43 8.79
N LYS A 295 3.96 -12.86 9.81
CA LYS A 295 4.27 -14.27 10.08
C LYS A 295 3.25 -14.81 11.05
N PHE A 296 2.79 -16.03 10.81
CA PHE A 296 1.81 -16.73 11.64
C PHE A 296 2.17 -18.22 11.77
N GLY A 297 1.63 -18.86 12.81
CA GLY A 297 1.84 -20.28 13.07
C GLY A 297 0.63 -20.95 13.72
N GLY A 298 0.70 -22.28 13.89
CA GLY A 298 -0.33 -23.08 14.56
C GLY A 298 -1.10 -24.06 13.66
N ILE A 299 -0.93 -23.97 12.33
CA ILE A 299 -1.49 -24.94 11.38
C ILE A 299 -0.49 -26.06 11.13
N ASP A 300 -0.88 -27.30 11.41
CA ASP A 300 -0.11 -28.51 11.07
C ASP A 300 -0.54 -29.04 9.69
N TYR A 301 0.24 -28.76 8.65
CA TYR A 301 -0.13 -29.13 7.28
C TYR A 301 -0.04 -30.64 7.00
N ASP A 302 0.77 -31.38 7.75
CA ASP A 302 1.05 -32.78 7.47
C ASP A 302 0.03 -33.72 8.16
N GLN A 303 -0.25 -33.46 9.43
CA GLN A 303 -1.09 -34.34 10.25
C GLN A 303 -2.55 -33.91 10.29
N ASP A 304 -2.88 -32.63 10.09
CA ASP A 304 -4.26 -32.16 10.11
C ASP A 304 -4.93 -32.29 8.73
N PRO A 305 -5.95 -33.15 8.57
CA PRO A 305 -6.70 -33.24 7.32
C PRO A 305 -7.36 -31.91 6.95
N GLY A 306 -7.82 -31.14 7.94
CA GLY A 306 -8.50 -29.86 7.79
C GLY A 306 -7.56 -28.66 7.62
N ALA A 307 -6.25 -28.85 7.54
CA ALA A 307 -5.27 -27.76 7.39
C ALA A 307 -5.59 -26.84 6.20
N GLY A 308 -6.04 -27.41 5.08
CA GLY A 308 -6.42 -26.67 3.88
C GLY A 308 -7.60 -25.73 4.12
N GLU A 309 -8.65 -26.22 4.76
CA GLU A 309 -9.85 -25.43 5.09
C GLU A 309 -9.55 -24.34 6.12
N LYS A 310 -8.73 -24.66 7.14
CA LYS A 310 -8.27 -23.69 8.15
C LYS A 310 -7.49 -22.55 7.50
N LEU A 311 -6.54 -22.89 6.63
CA LEU A 311 -5.75 -21.88 5.94
C LEU A 311 -6.61 -21.05 4.98
N ASP A 312 -7.49 -21.67 4.19
CA ASP A 312 -8.40 -20.95 3.29
C ASP A 312 -9.30 -19.97 4.07
N ALA A 313 -9.90 -20.42 5.17
CA ALA A 313 -10.73 -19.57 6.03
C ALA A 313 -9.93 -18.39 6.63
N PHE A 314 -8.69 -18.63 7.06
CA PHE A 314 -7.82 -17.58 7.58
C PHE A 314 -7.42 -16.59 6.50
N ILE A 315 -7.00 -17.06 5.32
CA ILE A 315 -6.56 -16.20 4.21
C ILE A 315 -7.73 -15.38 3.64
N ARG A 316 -8.94 -15.93 3.52
CA ARG A 316 -10.13 -15.16 3.14
C ARG A 316 -10.44 -14.06 4.14
N TRP A 317 -10.29 -14.33 5.43
CA TRP A 317 -10.46 -13.29 6.44
C TRP A 317 -9.37 -12.22 6.34
N VAL A 318 -8.10 -12.60 6.18
CA VAL A 318 -7.00 -11.64 5.96
C VAL A 318 -7.24 -10.79 4.71
N GLN A 319 -7.68 -11.39 3.61
CA GLN A 319 -8.04 -10.68 2.37
C GLN A 319 -9.23 -9.74 2.58
N GLY A 320 -10.25 -10.15 3.33
CA GLY A 320 -11.38 -9.29 3.70
C GLY A 320 -10.95 -8.09 4.56
N VAL A 321 -10.05 -8.31 5.53
CA VAL A 321 -9.45 -7.21 6.30
C VAL A 321 -8.66 -6.29 5.37
N LEU A 322 -7.74 -6.81 4.56
CA LEU A 322 -6.95 -6.02 3.61
C LEU A 322 -7.84 -5.22 2.65
N ALA A 323 -8.86 -5.85 2.06
CA ALA A 323 -9.77 -5.22 1.10
C ALA A 323 -10.55 -4.06 1.71
N ARG A 324 -10.97 -4.16 2.98
CA ARG A 324 -11.63 -3.06 3.72
C ARG A 324 -10.77 -1.79 3.76
N TYR A 325 -9.44 -1.93 3.85
CA TYR A 325 -8.50 -0.82 3.85
C TYR A 325 -7.82 -0.63 2.49
N GLU A 326 -8.30 -1.27 1.42
CA GLU A 326 -7.75 -1.22 0.06
C GLU A 326 -6.27 -1.65 -0.04
N GLY A 327 -5.83 -2.54 0.86
CA GLY A 327 -4.53 -3.20 0.78
C GLY A 327 -4.57 -4.44 -0.12
N ALA A 328 -3.43 -4.81 -0.69
CA ALA A 328 -3.31 -5.98 -1.56
C ALA A 328 -2.43 -7.07 -0.92
N LEU A 329 -2.93 -8.30 -0.87
CA LEU A 329 -2.13 -9.48 -0.54
C LEU A 329 -1.25 -9.83 -1.75
N ILE A 330 0.06 -9.67 -1.62
CA ILE A 330 1.03 -9.86 -2.71
C ILE A 330 1.55 -11.29 -2.75
N GLN A 331 1.85 -11.88 -1.59
CA GLN A 331 2.46 -13.20 -1.50
C GLN A 331 2.03 -13.94 -0.23
N LEU A 332 1.92 -15.26 -0.34
CA LEU A 332 1.77 -16.20 0.77
C LEU A 332 2.82 -17.30 0.61
N THR A 333 3.60 -17.55 1.65
CA THR A 333 4.70 -18.54 1.64
C THR A 333 4.66 -19.37 2.92
N THR A 334 5.01 -20.65 2.82
CA THR A 334 5.18 -21.56 3.97
C THR A 334 6.59 -22.16 4.01
N GLY A 335 7.10 -22.47 5.20
CA GLY A 335 8.38 -23.15 5.41
C GLY A 335 8.82 -23.19 6.87
N ASP A 336 10.11 -23.45 7.07
CA ASP A 336 10.75 -23.74 8.37
C ASP A 336 10.55 -22.64 9.42
N LYS A 337 10.50 -21.38 8.99
CA LYS A 337 10.28 -20.20 9.84
C LYS A 337 8.80 -19.89 10.02
N GLY A 338 7.90 -20.84 9.78
CA GLY A 338 6.47 -20.65 9.83
C GLY A 338 5.89 -20.12 8.52
N SER A 339 4.58 -19.94 8.49
CA SER A 339 3.90 -19.36 7.33
C SER A 339 3.94 -17.84 7.44
N TYR A 340 4.15 -17.15 6.32
CA TYR A 340 4.07 -15.70 6.30
C TYR A 340 3.36 -15.21 5.06
N LEU A 341 2.77 -14.04 5.19
CA LEU A 341 2.14 -13.31 4.12
C LEU A 341 2.76 -11.92 4.00
N TYR A 342 2.75 -11.40 2.78
CA TYR A 342 3.24 -10.09 2.43
C TYR A 342 2.11 -9.31 1.76
N ALA A 343 1.73 -8.19 2.37
CA ALA A 343 0.77 -7.25 1.84
C ALA A 343 1.41 -5.89 1.54
N ALA A 344 0.85 -5.17 0.57
CA ALA A 344 1.28 -3.84 0.19
C ALA A 344 0.11 -2.84 0.19
N PHE A 345 0.42 -1.60 0.55
CA PHE A 345 -0.44 -0.41 0.44
C PHE A 345 0.29 0.62 -0.41
N GLY A 346 -0.42 1.46 -1.17
CA GLY A 346 0.19 2.27 -2.22
C GLY A 346 0.32 1.57 -3.58
N ALA A 347 0.06 0.26 -3.61
CA ALA A 347 0.27 -0.59 -4.77
C ALA A 347 -0.73 -1.76 -4.78
N PRO A 348 -1.60 -1.91 -5.81
CA PRO A 348 -1.65 -1.13 -7.05
C PRO A 348 -2.40 0.21 -6.97
N ILE A 349 -3.06 0.51 -5.84
CA ILE A 349 -3.85 1.72 -5.60
C ILE A 349 -3.19 2.51 -4.48
N ALA A 350 -2.94 3.80 -4.71
CA ALA A 350 -2.39 4.71 -3.72
C ALA A 350 -3.46 5.53 -2.97
N HIS A 351 -3.17 5.81 -1.71
CA HIS A 351 -3.93 6.68 -0.83
C HIS A 351 -3.00 7.69 -0.16
N ASP A 352 -3.57 8.80 0.29
CA ASP A 352 -2.85 9.77 1.11
C ASP A 352 -2.54 9.25 2.52
N ASP A 353 -3.18 8.15 2.94
CA ASP A 353 -3.05 7.55 4.27
C ASP A 353 -2.67 6.05 4.25
N ASP A 354 -1.96 5.58 3.22
CA ASP A 354 -1.55 4.17 3.05
C ASP A 354 -0.82 3.59 4.27
N LEU A 355 -0.01 4.41 4.95
CA LEU A 355 0.67 3.99 6.18
C LEU A 355 -0.30 3.74 7.34
N THR A 356 -1.25 4.66 7.54
CA THR A 356 -2.31 4.52 8.56
C THR A 356 -3.18 3.29 8.28
N ARG A 357 -3.49 3.03 7.00
CA ARG A 357 -4.19 1.82 6.54
C ARG A 357 -3.41 0.54 6.87
N ALA A 358 -2.11 0.51 6.59
CA ALA A 358 -1.24 -0.63 6.89
C ALA A 358 -1.20 -0.95 8.40
N VAL A 359 -1.09 0.09 9.24
CA VAL A 359 -1.12 -0.07 10.70
C VAL A 359 -2.48 -0.53 11.18
N ALA A 360 -3.58 0.02 10.66
CA ALA A 360 -4.94 -0.42 11.02
C ALA A 360 -5.15 -1.90 10.70
N VAL A 361 -4.73 -2.37 9.53
CA VAL A 361 -4.74 -3.80 9.18
C VAL A 361 -3.90 -4.61 10.15
N ALA A 362 -2.68 -4.18 10.48
CA ALA A 362 -1.84 -4.91 11.42
C ALA A 362 -2.48 -5.04 12.82
N LEU A 363 -3.17 -3.99 13.29
CA LEU A 363 -3.91 -4.01 14.56
C LEU A 363 -5.11 -4.97 14.49
N ASP A 364 -5.89 -4.96 13.41
CA ASP A 364 -7.02 -5.87 13.18
C ASP A 364 -6.54 -7.33 13.09
N LEU A 365 -5.43 -7.58 12.38
CA LEU A 365 -4.83 -8.90 12.25
C LEU A 365 -4.28 -9.44 13.59
N ARG A 366 -3.76 -8.56 14.45
CA ARG A 366 -3.36 -8.93 15.82
C ARG A 366 -4.54 -9.35 16.69
N ALA A 367 -5.71 -8.76 16.46
CA ALA A 367 -6.95 -9.04 17.19
C ALA A 367 -7.84 -10.07 16.45
N ALA A 368 -7.23 -11.15 15.94
CA ALA A 368 -7.94 -12.18 15.21
C ALA A 368 -9.14 -12.76 16.02
N PRO A 369 -10.32 -12.91 15.41
CA PRO A 369 -11.49 -13.48 16.08
C PRO A 369 -11.24 -14.90 16.64
N GLN A 370 -11.94 -15.27 17.72
CA GLN A 370 -11.80 -16.59 18.39
C GLN A 370 -11.96 -17.80 17.47
N ARG A 371 -12.69 -17.68 16.35
CA ARG A 371 -12.81 -18.76 15.35
C ARG A 371 -11.49 -19.16 14.67
N PHE A 372 -10.43 -18.37 14.87
CA PHE A 372 -9.08 -18.62 14.38
C PHE A 372 -8.12 -18.99 15.52
N ASP A 373 -8.63 -19.64 16.57
CA ASP A 373 -7.83 -20.14 17.72
C ASP A 373 -6.69 -21.10 17.32
N PHE A 374 -6.79 -21.73 16.15
CA PHE A 374 -5.72 -22.52 15.55
C PHE A 374 -4.51 -21.68 15.10
N VAL A 375 -4.63 -20.35 14.98
CA VAL A 375 -3.50 -19.45 14.75
C VAL A 375 -2.95 -19.03 16.11
N THR A 376 -1.81 -19.61 16.49
CA THR A 376 -1.26 -19.47 17.84
C THR A 376 -0.48 -18.20 18.07
N TYR A 377 0.06 -17.60 17.02
CA TYR A 377 0.75 -16.32 17.08
C TYR A 377 0.74 -15.60 15.74
N VAL A 378 0.92 -14.28 15.81
CA VAL A 378 1.27 -13.42 14.67
C VAL A 378 2.47 -12.55 15.03
N GLN A 379 3.34 -12.28 14.08
CA GLN A 379 4.52 -11.41 14.21
C GLN A 379 4.53 -10.49 12.99
N MET A 380 4.69 -9.19 13.19
CA MET A 380 4.48 -8.23 12.11
C MET A 380 5.62 -7.23 11.97
N GLY A 381 5.89 -6.83 10.73
CA GLY A 381 6.85 -5.79 10.39
C GLY A 381 6.27 -4.86 9.34
N ILE A 382 6.39 -3.55 9.57
CA ILE A 382 5.94 -2.48 8.67
C ILE A 382 7.14 -1.62 8.27
N ALA A 383 7.24 -1.32 6.99
CA ALA A 383 8.18 -0.31 6.50
C ALA A 383 7.61 0.39 5.26
N GLN A 384 7.99 1.65 5.07
CA GLN A 384 7.59 2.47 3.94
C GLN A 384 8.82 2.91 3.14
N GLY A 385 8.65 3.06 1.83
CA GLY A 385 9.66 3.68 0.98
C GLY A 385 9.26 3.62 -0.49
N ARG A 386 10.13 4.11 -1.36
CA ARG A 386 9.98 3.92 -2.81
C ARG A 386 10.23 2.48 -3.20
N MET A 387 9.26 1.90 -3.87
CA MET A 387 9.29 0.52 -4.32
C MET A 387 8.98 0.47 -5.81
N ARG A 388 9.62 -0.47 -6.50
CA ARG A 388 9.21 -0.86 -7.83
C ARG A 388 7.99 -1.77 -7.68
N VAL A 389 6.91 -1.42 -8.36
CA VAL A 389 5.70 -2.22 -8.43
C VAL A 389 5.50 -2.72 -9.85
N GLY A 390 4.91 -3.89 -10.05
CA GLY A 390 4.55 -4.36 -11.38
C GLY A 390 4.76 -5.85 -11.60
N ALA A 391 4.56 -6.26 -12.86
CA ALA A 391 4.80 -7.62 -13.29
C ALA A 391 6.31 -7.94 -13.38
N TYR A 392 6.70 -9.12 -12.94
CA TYR A 392 8.03 -9.70 -13.22
C TYR A 392 7.94 -11.20 -13.48
N GLY A 393 8.92 -11.75 -14.21
CA GLY A 393 8.98 -13.14 -14.64
C GLY A 393 9.28 -13.29 -16.13
N SER A 394 8.59 -14.22 -16.80
CA SER A 394 8.69 -14.50 -18.24
C SER A 394 7.36 -14.31 -18.95
N GLU A 395 7.30 -14.41 -20.28
CA GLU A 395 6.02 -14.41 -21.00
C GLU A 395 5.10 -15.60 -20.65
N THR A 396 5.66 -16.69 -20.15
CA THR A 396 4.92 -17.93 -19.86
C THR A 396 4.52 -18.09 -18.40
N ARG A 397 5.18 -17.36 -17.49
CA ARG A 397 4.90 -17.32 -16.05
C ARG A 397 5.36 -15.98 -15.45
N ARG A 398 4.47 -15.24 -14.79
CA ARG A 398 4.70 -13.94 -14.13
C ARG A 398 4.01 -13.84 -12.78
N THR A 399 4.47 -12.95 -11.93
CA THR A 399 3.69 -12.49 -10.78
C THR A 399 3.67 -10.97 -10.73
N TYR A 400 2.74 -10.41 -9.96
CA TYR A 400 2.78 -9.02 -9.56
C TYR A 400 3.57 -8.93 -8.25
N GLY A 401 4.47 -7.97 -8.13
CA GLY A 401 5.15 -7.74 -6.87
C GLY A 401 5.54 -6.30 -6.65
N VAL A 402 5.97 -6.08 -5.42
CA VAL A 402 6.35 -4.79 -4.85
C VAL A 402 7.72 -5.01 -4.23
N LEU A 403 8.75 -4.53 -4.91
CA LEU A 403 10.15 -4.82 -4.63
C LEU A 403 10.87 -3.54 -4.23
N GLY A 404 11.66 -3.60 -3.15
CA GLY A 404 12.47 -2.48 -2.71
C GLY A 404 13.08 -2.72 -1.34
N ASP A 405 13.95 -1.79 -0.91
CA ASP A 405 14.64 -1.86 0.37
C ASP A 405 13.67 -1.91 1.55
N ALA A 406 12.56 -1.18 1.47
CA ALA A 406 11.53 -1.19 2.51
C ALA A 406 10.78 -2.54 2.59
N THR A 407 10.53 -3.23 1.48
CA THR A 407 10.00 -4.61 1.49
C THR A 407 10.92 -5.54 2.27
N ASN A 408 12.22 -5.48 2.00
CA ASN A 408 13.23 -6.29 2.68
C ASN A 408 13.36 -5.93 4.17
N LEU A 409 13.25 -4.64 4.50
CA LEU A 409 13.26 -4.17 5.89
C LEU A 409 12.03 -4.67 6.67
N ALA A 410 10.82 -4.59 6.10
CA ALA A 410 9.60 -5.09 6.73
C ALA A 410 9.69 -6.60 7.05
N ALA A 411 10.19 -7.41 6.11
CA ALA A 411 10.41 -8.85 6.33
C ALA A 411 11.38 -9.14 7.50
N ARG A 412 12.42 -8.32 7.65
CA ARG A 412 13.41 -8.45 8.75
C ARG A 412 12.84 -7.98 10.08
N LEU A 413 12.07 -6.89 10.09
CA LEU A 413 11.36 -6.41 11.27
C LEU A 413 10.41 -7.49 11.79
N MET A 414 9.58 -8.06 10.90
CA MET A 414 8.69 -9.19 11.20
C MET A 414 9.44 -10.37 11.83
N SER A 415 10.59 -10.74 11.25
CA SER A 415 11.42 -11.85 11.75
C SER A 415 12.02 -11.58 13.14
N SER A 416 12.19 -10.30 13.51
CA SER A 416 12.74 -9.88 14.81
C SER A 416 11.67 -9.55 15.87
N ALA A 417 10.40 -9.57 15.48
CA ALA A 417 9.26 -9.33 16.34
C ALA A 417 9.03 -10.53 17.27
N THR A 418 8.60 -10.30 18.51
CA THR A 418 8.04 -11.38 19.34
C THR A 418 6.56 -11.59 19.01
N PRO A 419 5.95 -12.75 19.37
CA PRO A 419 4.51 -12.98 19.19
C PRO A 419 3.66 -11.80 19.67
N GLY A 420 2.82 -11.26 18.79
CA GLY A 420 1.94 -10.13 19.02
C GLY A 420 2.53 -8.75 18.70
N GLN A 421 3.84 -8.62 18.46
CA GLN A 421 4.47 -7.33 18.16
C GLN A 421 4.26 -6.90 16.71
N ILE A 422 4.15 -5.58 16.52
CA ILE A 422 4.11 -4.91 15.23
C ILE A 422 5.30 -3.95 15.18
N LEU A 423 6.36 -4.32 14.48
CA LEU A 423 7.60 -3.56 14.50
C LEU A 423 7.75 -2.61 13.31
N THR A 424 8.34 -1.45 13.57
CA THR A 424 8.68 -0.44 12.56
C THR A 424 9.99 0.29 12.90
N VAL A 425 10.45 1.19 12.03
CA VAL A 425 11.65 2.03 12.20
C VAL A 425 11.31 3.51 12.43
N GLN A 426 12.30 4.30 12.85
CA GLN A 426 12.17 5.73 13.15
C GLN A 426 11.40 6.53 12.09
N ALA A 427 11.78 6.43 10.80
CA ALA A 427 11.14 7.20 9.73
C ALA A 427 9.61 6.98 9.66
N VAL A 428 9.16 5.75 9.92
CA VAL A 428 7.73 5.44 9.97
C VAL A 428 7.10 5.89 11.28
N ALA A 429 7.82 5.81 12.40
CA ALA A 429 7.35 6.31 13.69
C ALA A 429 7.08 7.82 13.65
N ASP A 430 7.96 8.58 12.99
CA ASP A 430 7.82 10.03 12.79
C ASP A 430 6.56 10.35 11.96
N ASP A 431 6.32 9.63 10.85
CA ASP A 431 5.15 9.79 9.98
C ASP A 431 3.82 9.43 10.68
N LEU A 432 3.82 8.41 11.54
CA LEU A 432 2.65 8.05 12.34
C LEU A 432 2.31 9.16 13.35
N GLY A 433 3.33 9.85 13.88
CA GLY A 433 3.19 10.92 14.86
C GLY A 433 2.46 10.47 16.13
N GLN A 434 1.73 11.38 16.76
CA GLN A 434 0.98 11.09 18.00
C GLN A 434 -0.33 10.31 17.77
N ARG A 435 -0.62 9.87 16.54
CA ARG A 435 -1.84 9.09 16.23
C ARG A 435 -1.80 7.69 16.82
N TYR A 436 -0.62 7.20 17.17
CA TYR A 436 -0.40 5.85 17.69
C TYR A 436 0.50 5.89 18.93
N PHE A 437 0.22 5.02 19.89
CA PHE A 437 1.14 4.77 20.98
C PHE A 437 2.26 3.83 20.50
N LEU A 438 3.49 4.36 20.48
CA LEU A 438 4.69 3.66 20.04
C LEU A 438 5.62 3.41 21.24
N GLU A 439 6.07 2.17 21.39
CA GLU A 439 7.05 1.78 22.39
C GLU A 439 8.43 1.64 21.73
N GLU A 440 9.43 2.39 22.18
CA GLU A 440 10.80 2.27 21.68
C GLU A 440 11.48 1.01 22.23
N LEU A 441 12.00 0.18 21.32
CA LEU A 441 12.69 -1.08 21.65
C LEU A 441 14.22 -0.98 21.48
N GLY A 442 14.74 0.21 21.21
CA GLY A 442 16.16 0.50 21.03
C GLY A 442 16.70 0.21 19.61
N LEU A 443 18.02 0.26 19.48
CA LEU A 443 18.73 0.11 18.20
C LEU A 443 18.92 -1.36 17.80
N ARG A 444 18.65 -1.70 16.54
CA ARG A 444 18.90 -3.02 15.96
C ARG A 444 19.65 -2.93 14.63
N THR A 445 20.53 -3.88 14.36
CA THR A 445 21.25 -3.98 13.09
C THR A 445 20.54 -4.94 12.13
N PHE A 446 20.39 -4.52 10.87
CA PHE A 446 19.79 -5.31 9.82
C PHE A 446 20.79 -5.49 8.67
N LYS A 447 20.80 -6.67 8.04
CA LYS A 447 21.69 -6.98 6.90
C LYS A 447 21.57 -5.90 5.81
N GLY A 448 22.68 -5.37 5.28
CA GLY A 448 22.62 -4.32 4.23
C GLY A 448 22.26 -2.92 4.75
N LYS A 449 22.17 -2.71 6.07
CA LYS A 449 22.22 -1.38 6.69
C LYS A 449 23.54 -1.24 7.46
N THR A 450 24.29 -0.20 7.12
CA THR A 450 25.59 0.10 7.75
C THR A 450 25.43 0.60 9.18
N GLU A 451 24.33 1.30 9.48
CA GLU A 451 24.05 1.88 10.78
C GLU A 451 22.89 1.16 11.49
N PRO A 452 22.99 0.92 12.81
CA PRO A 452 21.88 0.43 13.62
C PRO A 452 20.66 1.34 13.51
N GLN A 453 19.47 0.76 13.37
CA GLN A 453 18.21 1.48 13.21
C GLN A 453 17.42 1.46 14.53
N PRO A 454 16.86 2.58 15.01
CA PRO A 454 15.89 2.58 16.10
C PRO A 454 14.63 1.80 15.68
N VAL A 455 14.17 0.90 16.54
CA VAL A 455 12.99 0.04 16.30
C VAL A 455 11.90 0.35 17.32
N PHE A 456 10.68 0.46 16.82
CA PHE A 456 9.48 0.78 17.61
C PHE A 456 8.45 -0.32 17.48
N ASN A 457 7.74 -0.60 18.57
CA ASN A 457 6.55 -1.46 18.60
C ASN A 457 5.30 -0.58 18.54
N ILE A 458 4.44 -0.82 17.54
CA ILE A 458 3.16 -0.13 17.40
C ILE A 458 2.13 -0.83 18.28
N VAL A 459 1.73 -0.17 19.37
CA VAL A 459 0.89 -0.80 20.39
C VAL A 459 -0.58 -0.60 20.08
N GLN A 460 -1.05 0.61 19.84
CA GLN A 460 -2.47 0.89 19.59
C GLN A 460 -2.68 2.26 18.94
N ALA A 461 -3.83 2.45 18.29
CA ALA A 461 -4.27 3.77 17.84
C ALA A 461 -4.71 4.65 19.03
N GLN A 462 -4.48 5.95 18.94
CA GLN A 462 -4.98 6.95 19.88
C GLN A 462 -6.20 7.65 19.27
N MET A 463 -7.22 7.96 20.08
CA MET A 463 -8.39 8.74 19.68
C MET A 463 -8.20 10.25 19.89
N THR A 464 -6.96 10.71 19.83
CA THR A 464 -6.65 12.13 19.94
C THR A 464 -7.09 12.83 18.63
N PRO A 465 -7.66 14.05 18.70
CA PRO A 465 -7.81 14.90 17.52
C PRO A 465 -6.46 15.05 16.81
N ALA A 466 -6.48 15.40 15.51
CA ALA A 466 -5.24 15.58 14.76
C ALA A 466 -4.25 16.50 15.51
N PRO A 467 -2.93 16.26 15.38
CA PRO A 467 -1.92 17.11 15.99
C PRO A 467 -2.15 18.58 15.63
N GLY A 468 -2.24 19.45 16.63
CA GLY A 468 -2.47 20.89 16.46
C GLY A 468 -3.65 21.46 17.25
N PHE A 469 -4.68 20.65 17.53
CA PHE A 469 -5.85 21.11 18.31
C PHE A 469 -5.61 21.19 19.83
N GLU A 470 -4.68 20.37 20.35
CA GLU A 470 -4.33 20.33 21.79
C GLU A 470 -2.93 20.91 22.09
N SER A 471 -2.16 21.27 21.07
CA SER A 471 -0.82 21.83 21.23
C SER A 471 -0.87 23.34 21.45
N GLU A 472 -0.34 23.83 22.58
CA GLU A 472 -0.07 25.27 22.81
C GLU A 472 0.95 25.84 21.80
N LEU A 473 1.64 24.98 21.05
CA LEU A 473 2.67 25.29 20.06
C LEU A 473 2.20 24.99 18.62
N ALA A 474 0.96 25.33 18.28
CA ALA A 474 0.55 25.26 16.87
C ALA A 474 1.41 26.23 16.03
N PRO A 475 1.83 25.83 14.82
CA PRO A 475 2.58 26.72 13.94
C PRO A 475 1.74 27.95 13.60
N PRO A 476 2.37 29.12 13.41
CA PRO A 476 1.64 30.35 13.12
C PRO A 476 0.86 30.23 11.81
N LEU A 477 -0.38 30.71 11.80
CA LEU A 477 -1.19 30.77 10.59
C LEU A 477 -0.67 31.88 9.68
N VAL A 478 -0.12 31.52 8.52
CA VAL A 478 0.47 32.46 7.57
C VAL A 478 -0.38 32.59 6.31
N GLY A 479 -0.55 33.83 5.83
CA GLY A 479 -1.22 34.11 4.54
C GLY A 479 -2.74 33.84 4.51
N ARG A 480 -3.39 33.73 5.68
CA ARG A 480 -4.83 33.42 5.84
C ARG A 480 -5.58 34.41 6.73
N VAL A 481 -5.17 35.67 6.71
CA VAL A 481 -5.72 36.70 7.61
C VAL A 481 -7.19 36.95 7.30
N ASP A 482 -7.56 37.02 6.03
CA ASP A 482 -8.93 37.29 5.60
C ASP A 482 -9.87 36.11 5.90
N GLU A 483 -9.42 34.88 5.68
CA GLU A 483 -10.19 33.68 5.99
C GLU A 483 -10.38 33.50 7.50
N LEU A 484 -9.35 33.76 8.31
CA LEU A 484 -9.48 33.71 9.77
C LEU A 484 -10.46 34.78 10.27
N ALA A 485 -10.38 36.01 9.75
CA ALA A 485 -11.31 37.08 10.11
C ALA A 485 -12.77 36.73 9.79
N GLN A 486 -13.03 36.03 8.69
CA GLN A 486 -14.37 35.52 8.36
C GLN A 486 -14.85 34.45 9.35
N VAL A 487 -13.97 33.53 9.75
CA VAL A 487 -14.28 32.50 10.75
C VAL A 487 -14.61 33.15 12.11
N GLU A 488 -13.80 34.11 12.56
CA GLU A 488 -14.00 34.83 13.82
C GLU A 488 -15.28 35.67 13.81
N ALA A 489 -15.62 36.30 12.68
CA ALA A 489 -16.87 37.04 12.53
C ALA A 489 -18.10 36.12 12.71
N ILE A 490 -18.05 34.90 12.18
CA ILE A 490 -19.12 33.91 12.34
C ILE A 490 -19.20 33.43 13.81
N MET A 491 -18.07 33.21 14.47
CA MET A 491 -18.03 32.88 15.90
C MET A 491 -18.71 33.96 16.74
N ALA A 492 -18.33 35.22 16.53
CA ALA A 492 -18.93 36.36 17.23
C ALA A 492 -20.44 36.43 16.98
N GLN A 493 -20.89 36.24 15.72
CA GLN A 493 -22.30 36.24 15.37
C GLN A 493 -23.10 35.15 16.13
N VAL A 494 -22.56 33.94 16.26
CA VAL A 494 -23.24 32.84 16.98
C VAL A 494 -23.43 33.19 18.45
N VAL A 495 -22.41 33.79 19.07
CA VAL A 495 -22.44 34.19 20.48
C VAL A 495 -23.38 35.38 20.71
N GLU A 496 -23.33 36.40 19.86
CA GLU A 496 -24.17 37.60 19.99
C GLU A 496 -25.65 37.31 19.74
N THR A 497 -25.95 36.54 18.70
CA THR A 497 -27.35 36.29 18.28
C THR A 497 -27.99 35.11 19.02
N GLN A 498 -27.19 34.27 19.68
CA GLN A 498 -27.61 33.00 20.26
C GLN A 498 -28.28 32.06 19.24
N ARG A 499 -27.92 32.21 17.96
CA ARG A 499 -28.37 31.38 16.83
C ARG A 499 -27.20 30.64 16.23
N GLY A 500 -27.42 29.42 15.79
CA GLY A 500 -26.37 28.59 15.25
C GLY A 500 -26.09 28.88 13.78
N HIS A 501 -24.93 28.40 13.34
CA HIS A 501 -24.44 28.59 11.99
C HIS A 501 -23.65 27.37 11.54
N ILE A 502 -23.77 27.00 10.26
CA ILE A 502 -22.99 25.92 9.66
C ILE A 502 -21.89 26.56 8.81
N LEU A 503 -20.63 26.33 9.16
CA LEU A 503 -19.49 26.79 8.40
C LEU A 503 -18.83 25.61 7.70
N ARG A 504 -18.89 25.58 6.37
CA ARG A 504 -18.25 24.55 5.54
C ARG A 504 -16.93 25.09 5.02
N MET A 505 -15.82 24.60 5.56
CA MET A 505 -14.49 24.92 5.08
C MET A 505 -14.08 23.90 4.04
N GLN A 506 -13.95 24.33 2.78
CA GLN A 506 -13.71 23.44 1.65
C GLN A 506 -12.45 23.80 0.89
N GLY A 507 -11.62 22.81 0.56
CA GLY A 507 -10.41 23.02 -0.23
C GLY A 507 -9.61 21.74 -0.45
N GLU A 508 -8.66 21.78 -1.37
CA GLU A 508 -7.84 20.64 -1.75
C GLU A 508 -6.94 20.12 -0.60
N ALA A 509 -6.39 18.92 -0.74
CA ALA A 509 -5.44 18.39 0.23
C ALA A 509 -4.22 19.31 0.37
N GLY A 510 -3.74 19.52 1.60
CA GLY A 510 -2.57 20.36 1.87
C GLY A 510 -2.77 21.87 1.87
N VAL A 511 -3.95 22.40 1.49
CA VAL A 511 -4.19 23.88 1.39
C VAL A 511 -4.19 24.63 2.74
N GLY A 512 -3.98 23.95 3.86
CA GLY A 512 -3.96 24.55 5.21
C GLY A 512 -5.30 24.56 5.96
N LYS A 513 -6.28 23.73 5.54
CA LYS A 513 -7.60 23.65 6.20
C LYS A 513 -7.50 23.29 7.68
N SER A 514 -6.79 22.20 8.00
CA SER A 514 -6.64 21.72 9.38
C SER A 514 -5.93 22.74 10.27
N LEU A 515 -4.95 23.48 9.73
CA LEU A 515 -4.28 24.55 10.46
C LEU A 515 -5.23 25.72 10.76
N LEU A 516 -5.99 26.20 9.76
CA LEU A 516 -6.98 27.26 9.96
C LEU A 516 -8.06 26.84 10.98
N ALA A 517 -8.53 25.60 10.87
CA ALA A 517 -9.46 24.99 11.82
C ALA A 517 -8.88 24.90 13.24
N ALA A 518 -7.62 24.50 13.38
CA ALA A 518 -6.93 24.43 14.68
C ALA A 518 -6.78 25.83 15.30
N THR A 519 -6.36 26.83 14.53
CA THR A 519 -6.31 28.23 14.99
C THR A 519 -7.69 28.71 15.43
N ALA A 520 -8.74 28.40 14.67
CA ALA A 520 -10.12 28.74 15.01
C ALA A 520 -10.57 28.09 16.32
N VAL A 521 -10.24 26.82 16.54
CA VAL A 521 -10.51 26.10 17.79
C VAL A 521 -9.78 26.72 18.98
N GLN A 522 -8.51 27.13 18.81
CA GLN A 522 -7.72 27.79 19.85
C GLN A 522 -8.30 29.16 20.24
N ARG A 523 -8.84 29.92 19.27
CA ARG A 523 -9.48 31.22 19.51
C ARG A 523 -10.90 31.12 20.08
N ALA A 524 -11.58 29.99 19.91
CA ALA A 524 -12.97 29.81 20.29
C ALA A 524 -13.27 30.11 21.78
N PRO A 525 -12.46 29.67 22.76
CA PRO A 525 -12.68 30.02 24.17
C PRO A 525 -12.59 31.52 24.45
N GLU A 526 -11.67 32.25 23.79
CA GLU A 526 -11.54 33.71 23.91
C GLU A 526 -12.78 34.43 23.37
N GLN A 527 -13.44 33.84 22.37
CA GLN A 527 -14.69 34.31 21.75
C GLN A 527 -15.94 33.84 22.50
N GLY A 528 -15.81 33.04 23.56
CA GLY A 528 -16.93 32.55 24.38
C GLY A 528 -17.59 31.25 23.91
N LEU A 529 -16.98 30.52 22.96
CA LEU A 529 -17.44 29.19 22.54
C LEU A 529 -16.61 28.08 23.21
N GLN A 530 -17.26 26.99 23.59
CA GLN A 530 -16.58 25.75 23.99
C GLN A 530 -16.30 24.90 22.73
N PRO A 531 -15.02 24.65 22.37
CA PRO A 531 -14.69 23.77 21.27
C PRO A 531 -14.89 22.30 21.63
N VAL A 532 -15.43 21.54 20.69
CA VAL A 532 -15.60 20.08 20.74
C VAL A 532 -15.27 19.54 19.36
N ILE A 533 -14.34 18.59 19.31
CA ILE A 533 -13.74 18.14 18.05
C ILE A 533 -14.06 16.67 17.83
N GLY A 534 -14.41 16.35 16.59
CA GLY A 534 -14.48 14.98 16.09
C GLY A 534 -13.69 14.88 14.79
N ALA A 535 -12.90 13.82 14.63
CA ALA A 535 -12.19 13.56 13.38
C ALA A 535 -12.82 12.37 12.66
N CYS A 536 -13.11 12.55 11.37
CA CYS A 536 -13.40 11.45 10.47
C CYS A 536 -12.09 10.86 9.96
N GLN A 537 -12.07 9.57 9.71
CA GLN A 537 -10.92 8.90 9.10
C GLN A 537 -11.40 8.04 7.95
N SER A 538 -10.62 8.01 6.86
CA SER A 538 -10.99 7.24 5.66
C SER A 538 -11.24 5.76 5.98
N ILE A 539 -10.53 5.25 6.99
CA ILE A 539 -10.56 3.86 7.45
C ILE A 539 -11.73 3.51 8.39
N ASN A 540 -12.45 4.52 8.90
CA ASN A 540 -13.54 4.35 9.88
C ASN A 540 -14.92 4.69 9.32
N ARG A 541 -15.08 4.73 7.99
CA ARG A 541 -16.37 5.03 7.32
C ARG A 541 -17.49 4.06 7.68
N ASP A 542 -17.15 2.80 7.96
CA ASP A 542 -18.12 1.76 8.32
C ASP A 542 -18.30 1.62 9.84
N THR A 543 -17.49 2.34 10.64
CA THR A 543 -17.59 2.34 12.09
C THR A 543 -18.65 3.35 12.50
N ALA A 544 -19.85 2.86 12.82
CA ALA A 544 -20.97 3.72 13.21
C ALA A 544 -20.59 4.66 14.37
N TRP A 545 -21.02 5.92 14.23
CA TRP A 545 -20.89 6.97 15.24
C TRP A 545 -19.45 7.45 15.50
N PHE A 546 -18.46 7.13 14.67
CA PHE A 546 -17.05 7.35 15.01
C PHE A 546 -16.69 8.82 15.39
N PRO A 547 -16.96 9.84 14.56
CA PRO A 547 -16.69 11.24 14.91
C PRO A 547 -17.63 11.74 16.00
N ILE A 548 -18.92 11.36 15.98
CA ILE A 548 -19.89 11.80 17.00
C ILE A 548 -19.58 11.21 18.37
N ARG A 549 -19.03 9.99 18.44
CA ARG A 549 -18.58 9.34 19.68
C ARG A 549 -17.47 10.13 20.35
N GLN A 550 -16.48 10.60 19.58
CA GLN A 550 -15.41 11.46 20.10
C GLN A 550 -16.01 12.70 20.75
N MET A 551 -16.87 13.40 20.01
CA MET A 551 -17.52 14.63 20.47
C MET A 551 -18.41 14.40 21.69
N ALA A 552 -19.20 13.33 21.68
CA ALA A 552 -20.11 12.96 22.77
C ALA A 552 -19.35 12.61 24.05
N ARG A 553 -18.25 11.84 23.94
CA ARG A 553 -17.40 11.53 25.10
C ARG A 553 -16.78 12.79 25.68
N THR A 554 -16.25 13.70 24.86
CA THR A 554 -15.73 15.00 25.31
C THR A 554 -16.79 15.85 25.99
N LEU A 555 -17.98 15.98 25.38
CA LEU A 555 -19.10 16.74 25.94
C LEU A 555 -19.60 16.20 27.28
N LEU A 556 -19.53 14.89 27.46
CA LEU A 556 -19.95 14.16 28.66
C LEU A 556 -18.79 13.90 29.65
N ARG A 557 -17.61 14.49 29.41
CA ARG A 557 -16.41 14.39 30.27
C ARG A 557 -15.95 12.95 30.50
N LEU A 558 -16.08 12.11 29.48
CA LEU A 558 -15.56 10.75 29.44
C LEU A 558 -14.21 10.73 28.70
N PRO A 559 -13.24 9.90 29.12
CA PRO A 559 -11.95 9.80 28.44
C PRO A 559 -12.15 9.30 27.01
N VAL A 560 -11.52 9.94 26.03
CA VAL A 560 -11.58 9.50 24.62
C VAL A 560 -10.51 8.40 24.42
N THR A 561 -10.89 7.13 24.44
CA THR A 561 -9.95 6.00 24.29
C THR A 561 -10.53 4.88 23.43
N GLN A 562 -9.67 4.26 22.61
CA GLN A 562 -9.93 3.03 21.86
C GLN A 562 -9.54 1.78 22.64
N GLN A 563 -8.98 1.92 23.85
CA GLN A 563 -8.68 0.78 24.71
C GLN A 563 -9.97 0.02 25.04
N THR A 564 -9.89 -1.31 25.00
CA THR A 564 -10.92 -2.13 25.60
C THR A 564 -10.90 -1.86 27.10
N LEU A 565 -11.83 -1.02 27.54
CA LEU A 565 -12.00 -0.70 28.95
C LEU A 565 -12.25 -2.01 29.71
N THR A 566 -11.59 -2.16 30.85
CA THR A 566 -11.93 -3.24 31.78
C THR A 566 -13.39 -3.09 32.23
N THR A 567 -14.03 -4.17 32.63
CA THR A 567 -15.42 -4.14 33.11
C THR A 567 -15.60 -3.15 34.28
N ALA A 568 -14.57 -2.98 35.12
CA ALA A 568 -14.59 -2.02 36.22
C ALA A 568 -14.58 -0.56 35.71
N GLU A 569 -13.74 -0.24 34.72
CA GLU A 569 -13.70 1.10 34.11
C GLU A 569 -14.98 1.42 33.35
N GLN A 570 -15.54 0.44 32.63
CA GLN A 570 -16.83 0.59 31.96
C GLN A 570 -17.92 0.93 32.97
N GLN A 571 -18.00 0.19 34.08
CA GLN A 571 -19.00 0.43 35.11
C GLN A 571 -18.88 1.82 35.75
N ALA A 572 -17.65 2.25 36.08
CA ALA A 572 -17.40 3.58 36.64
C ALA A 572 -17.82 4.70 35.66
N GLN A 573 -17.55 4.54 34.36
CA GLN A 573 -17.98 5.50 33.35
C GLN A 573 -19.50 5.54 33.18
N ILE A 574 -20.19 4.40 33.29
CA ILE A 574 -21.66 4.32 33.22
C ILE A 574 -22.29 5.03 34.43
N GLU A 575 -21.72 4.86 35.63
CA GLU A 575 -22.19 5.53 36.84
C GLU A 575 -22.02 7.06 36.73
N GLN A 576 -20.81 7.52 36.36
CA GLN A 576 -20.53 8.94 36.11
C GLN A 576 -21.48 9.54 35.04
N LEU A 577 -21.74 8.80 33.96
CA LEU A 577 -22.66 9.23 32.92
C LEU A 577 -24.10 9.35 33.45
N SER A 578 -24.54 8.39 34.27
CA SER A 578 -25.88 8.39 34.85
C SER A 578 -26.10 9.60 35.75
N GLU A 579 -25.15 9.91 36.64
CA GLU A 579 -25.19 11.09 37.50
C GLU A 579 -25.23 12.40 36.69
N LEU A 580 -24.42 12.50 35.64
CA LEU A 580 -24.38 13.69 34.78
C LEU A 580 -25.70 13.87 34.02
N VAL A 581 -26.24 12.80 33.44
CA VAL A 581 -27.51 12.82 32.70
C VAL A 581 -28.67 13.16 33.63
N GLU A 582 -28.72 12.58 34.83
CA GLU A 582 -29.72 12.90 35.85
C GLU A 582 -29.66 14.37 36.26
N TRP A 583 -28.45 14.90 36.49
CA TRP A 583 -28.26 16.30 36.84
C TRP A 583 -28.72 17.27 35.73
N MET A 584 -28.51 16.90 34.46
CA MET A 584 -28.95 17.71 33.31
C MET A 584 -30.47 17.66 33.09
N ASN A 585 -31.04 16.45 33.06
CA ASN A 585 -32.46 16.22 32.92
C ASN A 585 -32.81 14.79 33.40
N PRO A 586 -33.50 14.63 34.55
CA PRO A 586 -33.87 13.32 35.08
C PRO A 586 -34.70 12.45 34.13
N GLU A 587 -35.48 13.05 33.21
CA GLU A 587 -36.28 12.29 32.24
C GLU A 587 -35.42 11.52 31.22
N TRP A 588 -34.17 11.95 31.02
CA TRP A 588 -33.25 11.27 30.11
C TRP A 588 -32.74 9.94 30.66
N LEU A 589 -32.83 9.67 31.97
CA LEU A 589 -32.46 8.38 32.54
C LEU A 589 -33.21 7.20 31.91
N LEU A 590 -34.47 7.41 31.51
CA LEU A 590 -35.27 6.40 30.81
C LEU A 590 -34.73 6.07 29.41
N ARG A 591 -33.98 6.99 28.80
CA ARG A 591 -33.37 6.84 27.46
C ARG A 591 -31.86 6.65 27.52
N LEU A 592 -31.25 6.62 28.71
CA LEU A 592 -29.81 6.43 28.93
C LEU A 592 -29.22 5.23 28.17
N PRO A 593 -29.89 4.05 28.09
CA PRO A 593 -29.33 2.90 27.35
C PRO A 593 -29.08 3.17 25.86
N LEU A 594 -29.77 4.14 25.25
CA LEU A 594 -29.56 4.52 23.86
C LEU A 594 -28.15 5.12 23.65
N LEU A 595 -27.61 5.82 24.65
CA LEU A 595 -26.26 6.39 24.59
C LEU A 595 -25.16 5.33 24.63
N GLY A 596 -25.48 4.09 25.03
CA GLY A 596 -24.50 2.99 25.06
C GLY A 596 -23.87 2.74 23.69
N ASP A 597 -24.69 2.66 22.65
CA ASP A 597 -24.26 2.44 21.27
C ASP A 597 -23.40 3.61 20.74
N LEU A 598 -23.80 4.84 21.07
CA LEU A 598 -23.08 6.05 20.68
C LEU A 598 -21.71 6.16 21.37
N LEU A 599 -21.65 5.88 22.68
CA LEU A 599 -20.46 6.07 23.51
C LEU A 599 -19.51 4.85 23.53
N GLY A 600 -19.97 3.70 23.03
CA GLY A 600 -19.25 2.43 23.10
C GLY A 600 -19.23 1.86 24.53
N LEU A 601 -20.32 2.02 25.28
CA LEU A 601 -20.46 1.53 26.66
C LEU A 601 -21.56 0.45 26.73
N PRO A 602 -21.33 -0.67 27.44
CA PRO A 602 -22.31 -1.75 27.55
C PRO A 602 -23.42 -1.41 28.57
N ILE A 603 -24.29 -0.46 28.23
CA ILE A 603 -25.43 -0.06 29.08
C ILE A 603 -26.60 -0.99 28.81
N ALA A 604 -27.06 -1.70 29.83
CA ALA A 604 -28.19 -2.63 29.71
C ALA A 604 -29.51 -1.89 29.42
N ASP A 605 -30.35 -2.45 28.57
CA ASP A 605 -31.66 -1.90 28.27
C ASP A 605 -32.59 -1.94 29.50
N ASN A 606 -33.44 -0.90 29.60
CA ASN A 606 -34.53 -0.85 30.55
C ASN A 606 -35.87 -1.22 29.86
N ALA A 607 -36.97 -1.26 30.61
CA ALA A 607 -38.28 -1.64 30.06
C ALA A 607 -38.74 -0.77 28.87
N THR A 608 -38.31 0.50 28.80
CA THR A 608 -38.63 1.42 27.72
C THR A 608 -37.77 1.14 26.49
N THR A 609 -36.45 1.08 26.63
CA THR A 609 -35.53 0.91 25.48
C THR A 609 -35.54 -0.50 24.92
N ALA A 610 -35.84 -1.51 25.75
CA ALA A 610 -36.03 -2.89 25.30
C ALA A 610 -37.28 -3.08 24.42
N ALA A 611 -38.25 -2.15 24.48
CA ALA A 611 -39.46 -2.19 23.67
C ALA A 611 -39.28 -1.55 22.28
N PHE A 612 -38.15 -0.87 22.03
CA PHE A 612 -37.90 -0.23 20.74
C PHE A 612 -37.43 -1.23 19.69
N ASP A 613 -37.99 -1.14 18.49
CA ASP A 613 -37.37 -1.73 17.31
C ASP A 613 -36.12 -0.94 16.88
N ALA A 614 -35.37 -1.46 15.91
CA ALA A 614 -34.13 -0.85 15.46
C ALA A 614 -34.32 0.58 14.90
N GLN A 615 -35.43 0.86 14.24
CA GLN A 615 -35.70 2.18 13.65
C GLN A 615 -36.04 3.19 14.74
N LEU A 616 -36.98 2.86 15.62
CA LEU A 616 -37.39 3.71 16.73
C LEU A 616 -36.23 3.95 17.69
N ARG A 617 -35.40 2.94 17.95
CA ARG A 617 -34.18 3.07 18.77
C ARG A 617 -33.23 4.12 18.18
N ARG A 618 -33.00 4.08 16.87
CA ARG A 618 -32.15 5.06 16.17
C ARG A 618 -32.76 6.46 16.22
N GLU A 619 -34.04 6.62 15.95
CA GLU A 619 -34.74 7.91 15.99
C GLU A 619 -34.73 8.51 17.41
N ALA A 620 -34.97 7.69 18.43
CA ALA A 620 -34.93 8.09 19.83
C ALA A 620 -33.51 8.48 20.28
N LEU A 621 -32.47 7.78 19.79
CA LEU A 621 -31.07 8.14 20.03
C LEU A 621 -30.74 9.50 19.41
N ILE A 622 -31.11 9.73 18.14
CA ILE A 622 -30.88 11.01 17.47
C ILE A 622 -31.57 12.13 18.24
N ALA A 623 -32.84 11.94 18.64
CA ALA A 623 -33.58 12.93 19.42
C ALA A 623 -32.89 13.23 20.76
N LEU A 624 -32.48 12.20 21.51
CA LEU A 624 -31.76 12.37 22.79
C LEU A 624 -30.43 13.10 22.60
N ALA A 625 -29.66 12.74 21.57
CA ALA A 625 -28.39 13.40 21.27
C ALA A 625 -28.59 14.90 20.96
N LEU A 626 -29.62 15.25 20.19
CA LEU A 626 -29.97 16.65 19.91
C LEU A 626 -30.42 17.39 21.18
N GLU A 627 -31.24 16.78 22.04
CA GLU A 627 -31.66 17.37 23.32
C GLU A 627 -30.46 17.68 24.22
N ILE A 628 -29.49 16.77 24.31
CA ILE A 628 -28.24 16.96 25.07
C ILE A 628 -27.42 18.10 24.47
N LEU A 629 -27.20 18.10 23.16
CA LEU A 629 -26.46 19.16 22.47
C LEU A 629 -27.11 20.54 22.65
N GLN A 630 -28.43 20.63 22.51
CA GLN A 630 -29.17 21.88 22.71
C GLN A 630 -29.06 22.39 24.14
N THR A 631 -29.17 21.50 25.12
CA THR A 631 -29.04 21.85 26.54
C THR A 631 -27.65 22.35 26.85
N ARG A 632 -26.61 21.69 26.34
CA ARG A 632 -25.22 22.12 26.53
C ARG A 632 -24.94 23.44 25.82
N ALA A 633 -25.39 23.61 24.59
CA ALA A 633 -25.20 24.83 23.81
C ALA A 633 -25.87 26.05 24.45
N ARG A 634 -27.07 25.91 25.00
CA ARG A 634 -27.76 27.01 25.70
C ARG A 634 -27.06 27.41 27.00
N ALA A 635 -26.39 26.48 27.66
CA ALA A 635 -25.58 26.80 28.84
C ALA A 635 -24.27 27.49 28.46
N GLN A 636 -23.63 27.06 27.37
CA GLN A 636 -22.43 27.64 26.81
C GLN A 636 -22.40 27.38 25.30
N PRO A 637 -22.33 28.42 24.43
CA PRO A 637 -22.25 28.23 22.99
C PRO A 637 -21.15 27.26 22.59
N LEU A 638 -21.42 26.38 21.63
CA LEU A 638 -20.48 25.32 21.23
C LEU A 638 -19.89 25.61 19.85
N LEU A 639 -18.59 25.35 19.70
CA LEU A 639 -17.96 25.12 18.39
C LEU A 639 -17.81 23.60 18.21
N LEU A 640 -18.65 23.03 17.35
CA LEU A 640 -18.59 21.63 16.97
C LEU A 640 -17.78 21.50 15.68
N LEU A 641 -16.52 21.07 15.79
CA LEU A 641 -15.65 20.88 14.63
C LEU A 641 -15.61 19.42 14.21
N ILE A 642 -15.89 19.16 12.94
CA ILE A 642 -15.72 17.85 12.32
C ILE A 642 -14.65 17.93 11.24
N GLU A 643 -13.51 17.30 11.51
CA GLU A 643 -12.41 17.20 10.56
C GLU A 643 -12.69 16.10 9.53
N ASP A 644 -12.30 16.37 8.29
CA ASP A 644 -12.47 15.50 7.13
C ASP A 644 -13.90 14.93 6.98
N ALA A 645 -14.92 15.78 7.14
CA ALA A 645 -16.34 15.44 7.13
C ALA A 645 -16.82 14.67 5.88
N HIS A 646 -16.05 14.70 4.80
CA HIS A 646 -16.27 13.93 3.58
C HIS A 646 -16.06 12.41 3.73
N TRP A 647 -15.52 11.94 4.86
CA TRP A 647 -15.37 10.53 5.26
C TRP A 647 -16.28 10.10 6.41
N MET A 648 -17.31 10.88 6.72
CA MET A 648 -18.22 10.61 7.84
C MET A 648 -19.07 9.36 7.59
N ASP A 649 -19.24 8.53 8.63
CA ASP A 649 -20.10 7.35 8.56
C ASP A 649 -21.59 7.71 8.47
N GLU A 650 -22.39 6.84 7.84
CA GLU A 650 -23.82 7.09 7.56
C GLU A 650 -24.63 7.37 8.84
N ALA A 651 -24.27 6.72 9.96
CA ALA A 651 -24.96 6.93 11.22
C ALA A 651 -24.69 8.35 11.76
N SER A 652 -23.42 8.78 11.81
CA SER A 652 -23.03 10.13 12.18
C SER A 652 -23.64 11.21 11.27
N GLN A 653 -23.73 10.95 9.96
CA GLN A 653 -24.39 11.85 9.01
C GLN A 653 -25.84 12.15 9.41
N ALA A 654 -26.57 11.14 9.92
CA ALA A 654 -27.96 11.30 10.34
C ALA A 654 -28.12 12.30 11.51
N ILE A 655 -27.25 12.25 12.53
CA ILE A 655 -27.26 13.22 13.64
C ILE A 655 -26.90 14.61 13.14
N LEU A 656 -25.89 14.72 12.28
CA LEU A 656 -25.47 16.00 11.74
C LEU A 656 -26.55 16.68 10.92
N LEU A 657 -27.21 15.94 10.02
CA LEU A 657 -28.32 16.47 9.21
C LEU A 657 -29.50 16.86 10.09
N ALA A 658 -29.81 16.07 11.12
CA ALA A 658 -30.87 16.40 12.07
C ALA A 658 -30.55 17.67 12.87
N LEU A 659 -29.29 17.84 13.33
CA LEU A 659 -28.81 19.05 13.98
C LEU A 659 -28.86 20.25 13.04
N GLY A 660 -28.41 20.08 11.81
CA GLY A 660 -28.37 21.12 10.79
C GLY A 660 -29.75 21.69 10.44
N ARG A 661 -30.81 20.87 10.50
CA ARG A 661 -32.21 21.32 10.28
C ARG A 661 -32.73 22.23 11.40
N VAL A 662 -32.19 22.11 12.62
CA VAL A 662 -32.61 22.89 13.80
C VAL A 662 -31.55 23.90 14.26
N ILE A 663 -30.46 24.04 13.50
CA ILE A 663 -29.28 24.83 13.89
C ILE A 663 -29.60 26.30 14.17
N ALA A 664 -30.63 26.85 13.49
CA ALA A 664 -31.05 28.23 13.60
C ALA A 664 -31.42 28.66 15.04
N ASP A 665 -31.89 27.73 15.85
CA ASP A 665 -32.48 27.98 17.18
C ASP A 665 -31.56 27.58 18.34
N VAL A 666 -30.29 27.25 18.04
CA VAL A 666 -29.35 26.69 19.02
C VAL A 666 -28.00 27.36 18.82
N PRO A 667 -27.33 27.90 19.86
CA PRO A 667 -26.06 28.61 19.73
C PRO A 667 -24.88 27.64 19.49
N ILE A 668 -24.87 27.02 18.30
CA ILE A 668 -23.85 26.07 17.86
C ILE A 668 -23.26 26.58 16.55
N LEU A 669 -21.93 26.72 16.52
CA LEU A 669 -21.16 26.80 15.28
C LEU A 669 -20.76 25.38 14.88
N LEU A 670 -21.41 24.84 13.85
CA LEU A 670 -21.03 23.55 13.26
C LEU A 670 -20.01 23.79 12.14
N MET A 671 -18.74 23.51 12.41
CA MET A 671 -17.65 23.68 11.45
C MET A 671 -17.30 22.35 10.79
N LEU A 672 -17.51 22.26 9.47
CA LEU A 672 -17.23 21.07 8.67
C LEU A 672 -16.00 21.32 7.80
N VAL A 673 -14.91 20.63 8.08
CA VAL A 673 -13.69 20.67 7.27
C VAL A 673 -13.75 19.55 6.25
N GLN A 674 -13.73 19.88 4.96
CA GLN A 674 -13.98 18.90 3.90
C GLN A 674 -13.21 19.19 2.62
N ARG A 675 -13.12 18.17 1.76
CA ARG A 675 -12.63 18.31 0.38
C ARG A 675 -13.81 18.63 -0.57
N PRO A 676 -13.54 19.03 -1.82
CA PRO A 676 -14.56 19.07 -2.86
C PRO A 676 -15.32 17.72 -2.97
N PRO A 677 -16.63 17.74 -3.28
CA PRO A 677 -17.42 16.53 -3.36
C PRO A 677 -16.88 15.60 -4.45
N THR A 678 -16.85 14.31 -4.14
CA THR A 678 -16.63 13.21 -5.07
C THR A 678 -17.96 12.49 -5.31
N PRO A 679 -18.11 11.71 -6.40
CA PRO A 679 -19.38 11.01 -6.68
C PRO A 679 -19.94 10.22 -5.48
N ASP A 680 -19.07 9.63 -4.66
CA ASP A 680 -19.46 8.81 -3.51
C ASP A 680 -20.10 9.61 -2.34
N ASN A 681 -19.77 10.90 -2.19
CA ASN A 681 -20.24 11.72 -1.06
C ASN A 681 -21.01 12.97 -1.50
N GLU A 682 -21.22 13.13 -2.81
CA GLU A 682 -21.95 14.25 -3.40
C GLU A 682 -23.35 14.38 -2.81
N ARG A 683 -24.03 13.25 -2.55
CA ARG A 683 -25.37 13.25 -1.94
C ARG A 683 -25.36 13.89 -0.56
N PHE A 684 -24.53 13.41 0.36
CA PHE A 684 -24.46 13.92 1.73
C PHE A 684 -24.03 15.39 1.75
N LEU A 685 -22.96 15.73 1.03
CA LEU A 685 -22.46 17.11 0.98
C LEU A 685 -23.43 18.08 0.29
N GLY A 686 -24.23 17.58 -0.66
CA GLY A 686 -25.32 18.30 -1.31
C GLY A 686 -26.49 18.56 -0.35
N GLU A 687 -26.87 17.56 0.45
CA GLU A 687 -27.89 17.73 1.51
C GLU A 687 -27.43 18.78 2.53
N VAL A 688 -26.17 18.73 2.99
CA VAL A 688 -25.60 19.74 3.89
C VAL A 688 -25.62 21.13 3.25
N ALA A 689 -25.33 21.25 1.95
CA ALA A 689 -25.38 22.52 1.23
C ALA A 689 -26.79 23.12 1.11
N SER A 690 -27.83 22.30 1.26
CA SER A 690 -29.23 22.74 1.22
C SER A 690 -29.78 23.18 2.58
N LEU A 691 -29.01 23.00 3.66
CA LEU A 691 -29.43 23.37 5.01
C LEU A 691 -29.49 24.90 5.19
N PRO A 692 -30.36 25.39 6.11
CA PRO A 692 -30.42 26.81 6.43
C PRO A 692 -29.17 27.27 7.21
N HIS A 693 -28.91 28.57 7.22
CA HIS A 693 -27.81 29.19 7.99
C HIS A 693 -26.42 28.58 7.71
N GLN A 694 -26.11 28.27 6.45
CA GLN A 694 -24.81 27.76 6.04
C GLN A 694 -23.99 28.77 5.23
N THR A 695 -22.68 28.80 5.50
CA THR A 695 -21.68 29.54 4.72
C THR A 695 -20.62 28.57 4.21
N LEU A 696 -20.30 28.65 2.90
CA LEU A 696 -19.15 27.97 2.32
C LEU A 696 -17.96 28.92 2.35
N LEU A 697 -16.87 28.50 2.99
CA LEU A 697 -15.58 29.16 2.96
C LEU A 697 -14.63 28.34 2.07
N PRO A 698 -14.48 28.69 0.77
CA PRO A 698 -13.53 28.02 -0.11
C PRO A 698 -12.10 28.47 0.22
N LEU A 699 -11.23 27.52 0.50
CA LEU A 699 -9.79 27.73 0.65
C LEU A 699 -9.08 27.38 -0.65
N ALA A 700 -8.62 28.41 -1.34
CA ALA A 700 -7.74 28.30 -2.52
C ALA A 700 -6.27 28.17 -2.11
N GLU A 701 -5.37 27.98 -3.07
CA GLU A 701 -3.92 28.10 -2.83
C GLU A 701 -3.52 29.51 -2.34
N LEU A 702 -2.38 29.63 -1.65
CA LEU A 702 -1.86 30.91 -1.19
C LEU A 702 -1.48 31.82 -2.37
N SER A 703 -1.70 33.13 -2.18
CA SER A 703 -1.17 34.16 -3.08
C SER A 703 0.36 34.18 -3.07
N ALA A 704 1.00 34.83 -4.05
CA ALA A 704 2.46 34.97 -4.07
C ALA A 704 3.01 35.64 -2.79
N GLU A 705 2.26 36.59 -2.22
CA GLU A 705 2.58 37.21 -0.93
C GLU A 705 2.47 36.20 0.22
N GLY A 706 1.43 35.37 0.22
CA GLY A 706 1.25 34.29 1.20
C GLY A 706 2.36 33.23 1.12
N VAL A 707 2.80 32.87 -0.10
CA VAL A 707 3.94 31.97 -0.29
C VAL A 707 5.23 32.58 0.27
N ALA A 708 5.53 33.84 -0.07
CA ALA A 708 6.71 34.53 0.44
C ALA A 708 6.71 34.58 1.97
N ALA A 709 5.56 34.89 2.58
CA ALA A 709 5.40 34.92 4.02
C ALA A 709 5.60 33.54 4.66
N LEU A 710 5.03 32.48 4.07
CA LEU A 710 5.18 31.11 4.60
C LEU A 710 6.63 30.64 4.50
N VAL A 711 7.29 30.91 3.37
CA VAL A 711 8.70 30.59 3.17
C VAL A 711 9.58 31.34 4.18
N ALA A 712 9.38 32.64 4.35
CA ALA A 712 10.14 33.44 5.32
C ALA A 712 9.94 32.94 6.76
N ASN A 713 8.70 32.62 7.13
CA ASN A 713 8.37 32.08 8.44
C ASN A 713 9.06 30.72 8.69
N ARG A 714 9.01 29.79 7.73
CA ARG A 714 9.62 28.46 7.86
C ARG A 714 11.16 28.55 7.95
N LEU A 715 11.74 29.48 7.19
CA LEU A 715 13.18 29.71 7.13
C LEU A 715 13.70 30.63 8.25
N GLY A 716 12.81 31.22 9.06
CA GLY A 716 13.15 32.15 10.13
C GLY A 716 13.85 33.44 9.65
N SER A 717 13.70 33.81 8.37
CA SER A 717 14.36 34.97 7.77
C SER A 717 13.62 35.46 6.53
N ASP A 718 13.46 36.78 6.41
CA ASP A 718 12.93 37.43 5.19
C ASP A 718 13.98 37.49 4.06
N GLN A 719 15.25 37.17 4.35
CA GLN A 719 16.34 37.19 3.38
C GLN A 719 16.41 35.88 2.60
N VAL A 720 15.43 35.66 1.73
CA VAL A 720 15.34 34.49 0.85
C VAL A 720 15.70 34.89 -0.58
N PRO A 721 16.55 34.13 -1.31
CA PRO A 721 16.89 34.46 -2.68
C PRO A 721 15.65 34.52 -3.58
N PRO A 722 15.51 35.54 -4.44
CA PRO A 722 14.38 35.63 -5.37
C PRO A 722 14.22 34.38 -6.24
N LEU A 723 15.33 33.77 -6.66
CA LEU A 723 15.33 32.53 -7.43
C LEU A 723 14.78 31.34 -6.62
N ALA A 724 15.07 31.25 -5.32
CA ALA A 724 14.54 30.19 -4.46
C ALA A 724 13.03 30.34 -4.29
N LEU A 725 12.56 31.57 -4.04
CA LEU A 725 11.13 31.86 -3.95
C LEU A 725 10.39 31.56 -5.27
N ALA A 726 10.97 31.95 -6.41
CA ALA A 726 10.41 31.65 -7.73
C ALA A 726 10.35 30.14 -7.99
N LEU A 727 11.37 29.38 -7.57
CA LEU A 727 11.40 27.91 -7.69
C LEU A 727 10.30 27.26 -6.86
N VAL A 728 10.16 27.64 -5.58
CA VAL A 728 9.12 27.13 -4.68
C VAL A 728 7.73 27.50 -5.21
N GLN A 729 7.53 28.74 -5.64
CA GLN A 729 6.27 29.20 -6.25
C GLN A 729 5.92 28.37 -7.50
N ALA A 730 6.90 28.08 -8.36
CA ALA A 730 6.67 27.32 -9.59
C ALA A 730 6.30 25.85 -9.33
N LEU A 731 6.87 25.24 -8.29
CA LEU A 731 6.65 23.83 -7.94
C LEU A 731 5.40 23.62 -7.08
N ALA A 732 5.28 24.36 -5.98
CA ALA A 732 4.19 24.19 -5.02
C ALA A 732 2.91 24.94 -5.43
N GLN A 733 3.04 26.00 -6.24
CA GLN A 733 1.95 26.84 -6.73
C GLN A 733 0.97 27.28 -5.63
N GLY A 734 1.51 27.67 -4.49
CA GLY A 734 0.71 28.19 -3.37
C GLY A 734 0.09 27.13 -2.45
N ASN A 735 0.29 25.84 -2.69
CA ASN A 735 -0.13 24.81 -1.73
C ASN A 735 0.82 24.82 -0.52
N PRO A 736 0.38 25.19 0.71
CA PRO A 736 1.22 25.27 1.91
C PRO A 736 1.97 23.98 2.22
N PHE A 737 1.30 22.83 2.15
CA PHE A 737 1.94 21.54 2.40
C PHE A 737 3.08 21.27 1.41
N TYR A 738 2.88 21.57 0.12
CA TYR A 738 3.95 21.42 -0.87
C TYR A 738 5.09 22.41 -0.64
N ILE A 739 4.80 23.63 -0.17
CA ILE A 739 5.83 24.63 0.16
C ILE A 739 6.71 24.10 1.29
N GLU A 740 6.12 23.64 2.38
CA GLU A 740 6.85 23.15 3.56
C GLU A 740 7.71 21.93 3.21
N GLU A 741 7.10 20.92 2.58
CA GLU A 741 7.80 19.69 2.17
C GLU A 741 8.94 19.98 1.18
N LEU A 742 8.77 20.91 0.24
CA LEU A 742 9.85 21.30 -0.66
C LEU A 742 10.97 22.05 0.05
N LEU A 743 10.66 22.90 1.03
CA LEU A 743 11.69 23.59 1.81
C LEU A 743 12.50 22.60 2.64
N ASP A 744 11.84 21.69 3.33
CA ASP A 744 12.48 20.64 4.12
C ASP A 744 13.35 19.76 3.22
N ALA A 745 12.84 19.33 2.06
CA ALA A 745 13.63 18.58 1.08
C ALA A 745 14.86 19.33 0.55
N LEU A 746 14.72 20.63 0.28
CA LEU A 746 15.84 21.46 -0.19
C LEU A 746 16.88 21.68 0.92
N GLN A 747 16.48 21.75 2.19
CA GLN A 747 17.37 21.82 3.33
C GLN A 747 18.10 20.50 3.57
N ASP A 748 17.36 19.40 3.62
CA ASP A 748 17.89 18.05 3.84
C ASP A 748 18.87 17.62 2.73
N ALA A 749 18.61 18.04 1.50
CA ALA A 749 19.50 17.80 0.36
C ALA A 749 20.67 18.82 0.27
N GLU A 750 20.85 19.69 1.25
CA GLU A 750 21.88 20.76 1.28
C GLU A 750 21.84 21.69 0.05
N ARG A 751 20.66 21.91 -0.52
CA ARG A 751 20.43 22.76 -1.71
C ARG A 751 19.97 24.15 -1.37
N LEU A 752 19.40 24.33 -0.20
CA LEU A 752 19.07 25.61 0.40
C LEU A 752 19.88 25.73 1.71
N LEU A 753 20.84 26.66 1.72
CA LEU A 753 21.85 26.75 2.77
C LEU A 753 21.76 28.10 3.51
N PRO A 754 21.99 28.14 4.82
CA PRO A 754 22.08 29.40 5.56
C PRO A 754 23.33 30.18 5.13
N PHE A 755 23.17 31.48 4.85
CA PHE A 755 24.25 32.37 4.44
C PHE A 755 24.05 33.79 4.98
N ARG A 756 24.99 34.28 5.80
CA ARG A 756 25.03 35.66 6.35
C ARG A 756 23.72 36.14 6.99
N GLY A 757 23.00 35.26 7.70
CA GLY A 757 21.71 35.61 8.35
C GLY A 757 20.49 35.54 7.42
N GLY A 758 20.70 35.17 6.16
CA GLY A 758 19.66 34.77 5.22
C GLY A 758 19.92 33.38 4.67
N TRP A 759 19.40 33.13 3.47
CA TRP A 759 19.52 31.85 2.79
C TRP A 759 20.13 32.02 1.39
N THR A 760 20.73 30.97 0.86
CA THR A 760 21.22 30.91 -0.53
C THR A 760 20.95 29.54 -1.13
N LEU A 761 20.73 29.50 -2.44
CA LEU A 761 20.75 28.23 -3.17
C LEU A 761 22.20 27.75 -3.31
N SER A 762 22.39 26.43 -3.30
CA SER A 762 23.69 25.82 -3.54
C SER A 762 24.15 26.08 -4.97
N HIS A 763 25.47 26.19 -5.17
CA HIS A 763 26.05 26.39 -6.50
C HIS A 763 25.73 25.22 -7.44
N ASP A 764 25.64 24.01 -6.90
CA ASP A 764 25.28 22.82 -7.67
C ASP A 764 23.86 22.92 -8.25
N LEU A 765 22.87 23.31 -7.44
CA LEU A 765 21.50 23.45 -7.91
C LEU A 765 21.37 24.55 -8.98
N ILE A 766 22.06 25.69 -8.81
CA ILE A 766 22.08 26.76 -9.81
C ILE A 766 22.66 26.24 -11.14
N ASN A 767 23.78 25.51 -11.09
CA ASN A 767 24.40 24.92 -12.27
C ASN A 767 23.50 23.89 -12.96
N GLN A 768 22.73 23.10 -12.20
CA GLN A 768 21.77 22.14 -12.76
C GLN A 768 20.61 22.86 -13.45
N LEU A 769 20.04 23.89 -12.83
CA LEU A 769 18.98 24.71 -13.41
C LEU A 769 19.44 25.43 -14.69
N GLU A 770 20.68 25.93 -14.71
CA GLU A 770 21.28 26.54 -15.91
C GLU A 770 21.45 25.50 -17.03
N LYS A 771 22.06 24.34 -16.75
CA LYS A 771 22.23 23.25 -17.73
C LYS A 771 20.89 22.71 -18.25
N GLY A 772 19.87 22.69 -17.40
CA GLY A 772 18.50 22.33 -17.75
C GLY A 772 17.75 23.40 -18.55
N GLY A 773 18.39 24.54 -18.87
CA GLY A 773 17.78 25.62 -19.65
C GLY A 773 16.63 26.33 -18.92
N CYS A 774 16.57 26.20 -17.59
CA CYS A 774 15.49 26.73 -16.75
C CYS A 774 15.73 28.20 -16.34
N LEU A 775 16.96 28.70 -16.46
CA LEU A 775 17.35 30.03 -16.01
C LEU A 775 17.58 30.99 -17.19
N THR A 776 17.34 32.28 -16.94
CA THR A 776 17.76 33.40 -17.79
C THR A 776 18.39 34.49 -16.94
N ARG A 777 19.31 35.28 -17.51
CA ARG A 777 19.93 36.40 -16.79
C ARG A 777 19.15 37.69 -17.06
N VAL A 778 18.71 38.33 -15.99
CA VAL A 778 18.11 39.68 -16.01
C VAL A 778 18.90 40.53 -15.03
N ASN A 779 19.50 41.63 -15.49
CA ASN A 779 20.33 42.52 -14.67
C ASN A 779 21.47 41.80 -13.90
N ASP A 780 22.19 40.90 -14.57
CA ASP A 780 23.25 40.06 -13.99
C ASP A 780 22.81 39.08 -12.88
N GLU A 781 21.50 38.95 -12.62
CA GLU A 781 20.93 37.98 -11.69
C GLU A 781 20.23 36.84 -12.44
N TRP A 782 20.31 35.63 -11.87
CA TRP A 782 19.60 34.47 -12.38
C TRP A 782 18.13 34.53 -12.01
N THR A 783 17.27 34.39 -13.04
CA THR A 783 15.82 34.36 -12.89
C THR A 783 15.25 33.10 -13.55
N LEU A 784 14.19 32.54 -12.96
CA LEU A 784 13.53 31.36 -13.51
C LEU A 784 12.71 31.74 -14.74
N ARG A 785 12.82 30.96 -15.82
CA ARG A 785 11.99 31.15 -17.02
C ARG A 785 10.52 30.76 -16.73
N PRO A 786 9.54 31.50 -17.29
CA PRO A 786 8.11 31.18 -17.10
C PRO A 786 7.71 29.78 -17.62
N ASP A 787 8.38 29.34 -18.68
CA ASP A 787 8.20 28.06 -19.38
C ASP A 787 9.25 27.01 -18.98
N ALA A 788 9.98 27.22 -17.87
CA ALA A 788 11.03 26.32 -17.42
C ALA A 788 10.50 24.89 -17.22
N ASN A 789 11.12 23.92 -17.90
CA ASN A 789 10.83 22.51 -17.68
C ASN A 789 11.61 21.99 -16.46
N LEU A 790 11.06 22.22 -15.27
CA LEU A 790 11.69 21.81 -14.00
C LEU A 790 11.77 20.29 -13.82
N SER A 791 11.02 19.49 -14.59
CA SER A 791 11.09 18.03 -14.52
C SER A 791 12.45 17.46 -14.98
N ALA A 792 13.21 18.24 -15.76
CA ALA A 792 14.55 17.90 -16.21
C ALA A 792 15.62 18.07 -15.12
N VAL A 793 15.27 18.69 -13.99
CA VAL A 793 16.18 18.91 -12.85
C VAL A 793 15.77 17.98 -11.73
N GLU A 794 16.74 17.23 -11.17
CA GLU A 794 16.47 16.42 -9.99
C GLU A 794 16.34 17.35 -8.80
N LEU A 795 15.13 17.80 -8.46
CA LEU A 795 14.87 18.72 -7.36
C LEU A 795 14.67 18.05 -5.99
N GLY A 796 14.47 16.73 -5.97
CA GLY A 796 14.35 15.96 -4.73
C GLY A 796 12.96 16.02 -4.07
N ILE A 797 11.87 15.99 -4.85
CA ILE A 797 10.50 15.97 -4.30
C ILE A 797 10.31 14.84 -3.28
N PRO A 798 9.83 15.15 -2.05
CA PRO A 798 9.46 14.18 -1.02
C PRO A 798 8.45 13.13 -1.45
N ASP A 799 8.56 11.94 -0.87
CA ASP A 799 7.66 10.82 -1.13
C ASP A 799 6.22 11.09 -0.65
N SER A 800 6.06 11.95 0.36
CA SER A 800 4.78 12.44 0.89
C SER A 800 3.96 13.19 -0.18
N ILE A 801 4.56 14.13 -0.90
CA ILE A 801 3.91 14.84 -2.01
C ILE A 801 3.61 13.88 -3.16
N HIS A 802 4.55 12.98 -3.46
CA HIS A 802 4.34 11.93 -4.45
C HIS A 802 3.11 11.08 -4.12
N GLY A 803 2.94 10.66 -2.87
CA GLY A 803 1.79 9.90 -2.39
C GLY A 803 0.46 10.61 -2.61
N ILE A 804 0.36 11.90 -2.26
CA ILE A 804 -0.89 12.68 -2.43
C ILE A 804 -1.29 12.80 -3.90
N VAL A 805 -0.34 13.13 -4.78
CA VAL A 805 -0.62 13.25 -6.22
C VAL A 805 -0.97 11.89 -6.81
N LEU A 806 -0.26 10.83 -6.41
CA LEU A 806 -0.55 9.45 -6.82
C LEU A 806 -1.94 9.00 -6.39
N ALA A 807 -2.36 9.32 -5.17
CA ALA A 807 -3.69 8.98 -4.69
C ALA A 807 -4.80 9.65 -5.52
N ARG A 808 -4.57 10.88 -5.99
CA ARG A 808 -5.49 11.53 -6.94
C ARG A 808 -5.45 10.83 -8.31
N LEU A 809 -4.26 10.50 -8.81
CA LEU A 809 -4.05 9.85 -10.11
C LEU A 809 -4.72 8.47 -10.14
N ASP A 810 -4.58 7.68 -9.08
CA ASP A 810 -5.07 6.30 -9.03
C ASP A 810 -6.61 6.19 -8.94
N ARG A 811 -7.28 7.28 -8.55
CA ARG A 811 -8.76 7.41 -8.59
C ARG A 811 -9.31 7.75 -9.98
N LEU A 812 -8.46 8.05 -10.96
CA LEU A 812 -8.90 8.21 -12.34
C LEU A 812 -9.19 6.84 -12.97
N PRO A 813 -10.11 6.75 -13.94
CA PRO A 813 -10.26 5.54 -14.75
C PRO A 813 -8.95 5.17 -15.47
N GLU A 814 -8.66 3.88 -15.64
CA GLU A 814 -7.40 3.40 -16.24
C GLU A 814 -7.07 4.01 -17.63
N PRO A 815 -8.02 4.21 -18.57
CA PRO A 815 -7.72 4.90 -19.83
C PRO A 815 -7.19 6.32 -19.61
N VAL A 816 -7.81 7.06 -18.68
CA VAL A 816 -7.45 8.45 -18.36
C VAL A 816 -6.07 8.52 -17.69
N LYS A 817 -5.70 7.52 -16.89
CA LYS A 817 -4.34 7.41 -16.31
C LYS A 817 -3.26 7.30 -17.39
N LEU A 818 -3.52 6.55 -18.46
CA LEU A 818 -2.58 6.44 -19.56
C LEU A 818 -2.48 7.76 -20.34
N THR A 819 -3.61 8.43 -20.57
CA THR A 819 -3.66 9.75 -21.21
C THR A 819 -2.84 10.80 -20.47
N ILE A 820 -3.00 10.91 -19.14
CA ILE A 820 -2.20 11.87 -18.36
C ILE A 820 -0.72 11.47 -18.28
N LYS A 821 -0.40 10.17 -18.27
CA LYS A 821 0.98 9.68 -18.36
C LYS A 821 1.63 10.09 -19.69
N ALA A 822 0.95 9.91 -20.82
CA ALA A 822 1.42 10.36 -22.13
C ALA A 822 1.59 11.89 -22.18
N ALA A 823 0.60 12.64 -21.68
CA ALA A 823 0.69 14.10 -21.58
C ALA A 823 1.89 14.57 -20.73
N SER A 824 2.23 13.83 -19.66
CA SER A 824 3.35 14.18 -18.78
C SER A 824 4.72 14.09 -19.48
N VAL A 825 4.84 13.25 -20.51
CA VAL A 825 6.07 13.11 -21.33
C VAL A 825 6.17 14.25 -22.35
N ILE A 826 5.04 14.65 -22.96
CA ILE A 826 4.99 15.79 -23.89
C ILE A 826 5.47 17.08 -23.21
N GLY A 827 4.99 17.32 -21.99
CA GLY A 827 5.43 18.42 -21.15
C GLY A 827 4.29 19.15 -20.44
N ARG A 828 4.63 20.27 -19.82
CA ARG A 828 3.68 21.07 -19.03
C ARG A 828 2.51 21.60 -19.86
N ILE A 829 2.78 21.98 -21.11
CA ILE A 829 1.79 22.44 -22.09
C ILE A 829 1.78 21.41 -23.23
N PHE A 830 0.60 20.95 -23.62
CA PHE A 830 0.44 19.94 -24.66
C PHE A 830 -0.78 20.23 -25.55
N GLU A 831 -0.68 19.84 -26.82
CA GLU A 831 -1.76 19.96 -27.80
C GLU A 831 -2.49 18.63 -27.98
N LEU A 832 -3.78 18.68 -28.34
CA LEU A 832 -4.61 17.50 -28.53
C LEU A 832 -4.05 16.54 -29.59
N ASP A 833 -3.59 17.09 -30.72
CA ASP A 833 -3.10 16.31 -31.86
C ASP A 833 -1.81 15.56 -31.52
N LEU A 834 -0.90 16.22 -30.78
CA LEU A 834 0.34 15.60 -30.33
C LEU A 834 0.06 14.50 -29.29
N LEU A 835 -0.88 14.74 -28.37
CA LEU A 835 -1.32 13.74 -27.40
C LEU A 835 -1.96 12.53 -28.09
N ALA A 836 -2.83 12.75 -29.09
CA ALA A 836 -3.45 11.68 -29.86
C ALA A 836 -2.41 10.85 -30.62
N ALA A 837 -1.37 11.48 -31.17
CA ALA A 837 -0.30 10.82 -31.89
C ALA A 837 0.63 9.98 -30.99
N GLY A 838 0.97 10.51 -29.80
CA GLY A 838 1.83 9.85 -28.81
C GLY A 838 1.11 8.85 -27.90
N HIS A 839 -0.23 8.81 -27.89
CA HIS A 839 -0.97 7.93 -27.01
C HIS A 839 -0.80 6.44 -27.41
N PRO A 840 -0.37 5.54 -26.50
CA PRO A 840 -0.06 4.15 -26.84
C PRO A 840 -1.24 3.37 -27.44
N ASN A 841 -2.44 3.59 -26.91
CA ASN A 841 -3.66 2.94 -27.40
C ASN A 841 -4.31 3.63 -28.60
N LYS A 842 -3.79 4.79 -29.05
CA LYS A 842 -4.36 5.61 -30.14
C LYS A 842 -5.91 5.73 -30.07
N PRO A 843 -6.47 6.27 -28.97
CA PRO A 843 -7.91 6.39 -28.80
C PRO A 843 -8.52 7.26 -29.90
N GLU A 844 -9.78 6.99 -30.23
CA GLU A 844 -10.55 7.83 -31.15
C GLU A 844 -10.72 9.25 -30.58
N PRO A 845 -10.74 10.31 -31.40
CA PRO A 845 -10.79 11.70 -30.92
C PRO A 845 -11.90 12.01 -29.91
N PRO A 846 -13.16 11.53 -30.07
CA PRO A 846 -14.21 11.76 -29.07
C PRO A 846 -13.90 11.14 -27.71
N GLN A 847 -13.24 9.98 -27.70
CA GLN A 847 -12.84 9.32 -26.46
C GLN A 847 -11.75 10.15 -25.76
N LEU A 848 -10.70 10.57 -26.49
CA LEU A 848 -9.63 11.37 -25.93
C LEU A 848 -10.14 12.71 -25.37
N LEU A 849 -11.10 13.35 -26.03
CA LEU A 849 -11.74 14.57 -25.54
C LEU A 849 -12.50 14.32 -24.23
N SER A 850 -13.25 13.23 -24.12
CA SER A 850 -13.95 12.88 -22.87
C SER A 850 -12.98 12.60 -21.72
N GLU A 851 -11.83 11.99 -22.01
CA GLU A 851 -10.78 11.74 -21.02
C GLU A 851 -10.14 13.07 -20.55
N LEU A 852 -9.92 14.02 -21.47
CA LEU A 852 -9.43 15.36 -21.15
C LEU A 852 -10.46 16.18 -20.35
N GLU A 853 -11.74 16.13 -20.69
CA GLU A 853 -12.80 16.77 -19.92
C GLU A 853 -12.81 16.29 -18.46
N LEU A 854 -12.57 14.99 -18.24
CA LEU A 854 -12.42 14.47 -16.88
C LEU A 854 -11.17 15.01 -16.18
N LEU A 855 -10.03 15.14 -16.89
CA LEU A 855 -8.81 15.73 -16.34
C LEU A 855 -9.00 17.21 -15.97
N LEU A 856 -9.78 17.96 -16.75
CA LEU A 856 -10.18 19.34 -16.43
C LEU A 856 -11.09 19.37 -15.19
N ALA A 857 -12.12 18.52 -15.16
CA ALA A 857 -13.08 18.44 -14.05
C ALA A 857 -12.43 17.98 -12.72
N ARG A 858 -11.35 17.19 -12.80
CA ARG A 858 -10.58 16.69 -11.64
C ARG A 858 -9.37 17.55 -11.31
N ASP A 859 -9.24 18.73 -11.91
CA ASP A 859 -8.20 19.71 -11.62
C ASP A 859 -6.77 19.18 -11.86
N PHE A 860 -6.59 18.30 -12.85
CA PHE A 860 -5.26 17.87 -13.32
C PHE A 860 -4.71 18.79 -14.40
N ALA A 861 -5.59 19.32 -15.26
CA ALA A 861 -5.24 20.19 -16.37
C ALA A 861 -6.20 21.39 -16.47
N ARG A 862 -5.82 22.40 -17.26
CA ARG A 862 -6.65 23.53 -17.67
C ARG A 862 -6.54 23.73 -19.18
N ALA A 863 -7.60 24.18 -19.82
CA ALA A 863 -7.55 24.59 -21.22
C ALA A 863 -7.00 26.03 -21.31
N GLU A 864 -6.01 26.24 -22.18
CA GLU A 864 -5.62 27.59 -22.61
C GLU A 864 -6.42 27.95 -23.88
N THR A 865 -6.78 29.22 -24.01
CA THR A 865 -7.47 29.77 -25.18
C THR A 865 -6.71 31.02 -25.63
N PRO A 866 -6.56 31.32 -26.94
CA PRO A 866 -7.44 30.91 -28.06
C PRO A 866 -6.96 29.74 -28.95
N GLN A 867 -5.75 29.20 -28.74
CA GLN A 867 -5.30 27.95 -29.39
C GLN A 867 -5.71 26.76 -28.51
N VAL A 868 -6.12 25.62 -29.09
CA VAL A 868 -6.59 24.44 -28.34
C VAL A 868 -5.38 23.71 -27.73
N SER A 869 -4.79 24.31 -26.69
CA SER A 869 -3.72 23.74 -25.88
C SER A 869 -4.21 23.52 -24.45
N TYR A 870 -3.59 22.55 -23.78
CA TYR A 870 -3.88 22.19 -22.40
C TYR A 870 -2.61 22.34 -21.57
N ILE A 871 -2.76 22.78 -20.33
CA ILE A 871 -1.67 22.96 -19.39
C ILE A 871 -1.95 22.17 -18.11
N PHE A 872 -0.95 21.48 -17.57
CA PHE A 872 -1.07 20.88 -16.23
C PHE A 872 -1.34 21.97 -15.20
N LYS A 873 -2.37 21.77 -14.35
CA LYS A 873 -2.73 22.74 -13.32
C LYS A 873 -1.53 23.01 -12.43
N HIS A 874 -0.94 21.95 -11.89
CA HIS A 874 0.26 22.01 -11.04
C HIS A 874 1.48 21.36 -11.70
N ASN A 875 2.64 22.03 -11.65
CA ASN A 875 3.88 21.50 -12.22
C ASN A 875 4.34 20.22 -11.50
N ILE A 876 4.15 20.17 -10.18
CA ILE A 876 4.43 18.98 -9.38
C ILE A 876 3.58 17.78 -9.81
N THR A 877 2.37 18.00 -10.33
CA THR A 877 1.53 16.91 -10.84
C THR A 877 2.13 16.29 -12.09
N GLN A 878 2.58 17.10 -13.06
CA GLN A 878 3.30 16.60 -14.23
C GLN A 878 4.58 15.86 -13.81
N GLU A 879 5.36 16.44 -12.90
CA GLU A 879 6.63 15.85 -12.47
C GLU A 879 6.42 14.52 -11.74
N VAL A 880 5.41 14.43 -10.85
CA VAL A 880 5.06 13.18 -10.16
C VAL A 880 4.60 12.14 -11.16
N VAL A 881 3.65 12.45 -12.05
CA VAL A 881 3.15 11.51 -13.07
C VAL A 881 4.29 11.02 -13.95
N TYR A 882 5.12 11.92 -14.49
CA TYR A 882 6.28 11.59 -15.32
C TYR A 882 7.26 10.66 -14.58
N ARG A 883 7.46 10.88 -13.28
CA ARG A 883 8.37 10.09 -12.45
C ARG A 883 7.85 8.70 -12.09
N THR A 884 6.55 8.44 -12.22
CA THR A 884 5.98 7.08 -12.06
C THR A 884 6.37 6.17 -13.22
N LEU A 885 6.57 6.75 -14.40
CA LEU A 885 6.98 6.03 -15.60
C LEU A 885 8.43 5.56 -15.48
N LEU A 886 8.69 4.34 -15.94
CA LEU A 886 10.04 3.82 -16.11
C LEU A 886 10.74 4.51 -17.30
N GLU A 887 12.08 4.51 -17.32
CA GLU A 887 12.85 5.17 -18.40
C GLU A 887 12.48 4.66 -19.80
N GLU A 888 12.25 3.36 -19.97
CA GLU A 888 11.85 2.75 -21.25
C GLU A 888 10.47 3.23 -21.71
N GLN A 889 9.52 3.34 -20.79
CA GLN A 889 8.18 3.84 -21.09
C GLN A 889 8.22 5.31 -21.53
N ARG A 890 9.13 6.12 -20.97
CA ARG A 890 9.32 7.52 -21.36
C ARG A 890 10.00 7.68 -22.71
N HIS A 891 10.78 6.69 -23.14
CA HIS A 891 11.42 6.70 -24.45
C HIS A 891 10.48 6.23 -25.57
N ASP A 892 9.58 5.29 -25.24
CA ASP A 892 8.54 4.80 -26.14
C ASP A 892 7.43 5.83 -26.41
N LEU A 893 7.11 6.65 -25.41
CA LEU A 893 6.18 7.79 -25.48
C LEU A 893 6.86 9.01 -26.08
#